data_AF-A0A258VX37-F1
#
_entry.id   AF-A0A258VX37-F1
#
_cell.length_a   1.000
_cell.length_b   1.000
_cell.length_c   1.000
_cell.angle_alpha   90.00
_cell.angle_beta   90.00
_cell.angle_gamma   90.00
#
_symmetry.space_group_name_H-M   'P 1'
#
loop_
_entity.id
_entity.type
_entity.pdbx_description
1 polymer ?
#
loop_
_entity_poly.entity_id
_entity_poly.type
_entity_poly.pdbx_seq_one_letter_code
_entity_poly.pdbx_strand_id
1 'polypeptide(L)'
;MKKIVIIACFFSILISCVSSQKNTDRDPSSEYPVKKEYLDVYQRRLLPKIDESLKWRQKSLTFDGIIKDHVKKDTPMSPQDTDDFFATAREYLAIRKGLFGIVSQFQYLVLPKAQTKVTLSEISVDKTTGDLTYILNPKDIKGRDVLFGLRMSLAAALILYDNFLVGINPHYGNPAARKKLKFDAKPIYKNAFDEITKSFVDPDQRKILARAMNLFTADNNLKNQYKIEVSKEEESLNSLILNSAFYNFMLKDGDLADPWSDRWERRKRDLFDTAGYAGRASTFAISFLFGNAAGAVKIENREGYLKGLSGQEKSHIKSKLQPFDILLEKTPFRATDKFIPGYYGHVAVYMGTKEQLVAHGLWNSFPSAMQKQIEKGETILEALRYDARQGLSKKALEGVQLNSLEHFLDIDELLVLRSVQPLTEDQKKLYAKNAVDQFGKPYDFNFDVNTKEKIVCSELAYIIFTDLSWPTAKSAGRHTISPDHVMAQAFPNKPLHPILMYDKNRELKEHSDKLDLAKELYRNIQRKYSSIVYKEESIFRRSTDPQEIMHLTSGIAALQKRIEMIRSAKNTIDLEYFIYKAESDPAARIVTQELITKAKQQSEADPSKKVAIRVLIDASATVLKLKDDYATVLKENGISVRYYNNEESPITNFMKVNQRNHRKSLVIDGKEAITGGRNIGSEYFDLSPEYNFLDTDIYIKGSMAQVLQESFEAYWYSPLSADPYYVVPKGKKGKEDPAYQKKMLKAHSLIVPDTRDYAFKKTIETWGAKLLATQYKGVCSDSTFASDFPSDTKDSRRTFNTIKDIVSKARVSLDIESPYFVITEKGQNIFGALLAIPGFKLSVQTNSLQSTDASYTVAALQPMVSQLTSAGISMYLYRGDAPNYIEYPPYQNREPATWGTHSKRAVVDGHTTMIGTYNVDPRSTNLNNEMVFVCHNNPGLAQSALADMTARRKQSVQLGKDGLPIDNTNKFQGASASKKVQYYLLKGLVKIPAFKQFL
;
A
#
# COMPACT_ATOMS: atom_id res chain seq x y z
N MET A 1 -29.08 37.10 42.01
CA MET A 1 -28.81 35.68 41.68
C MET A 1 -27.79 35.61 40.53
N LYS A 2 -26.96 34.56 40.42
CA LYS A 2 -25.60 34.69 39.85
C LYS A 2 -25.48 34.70 38.30
N LYS A 3 -24.51 35.52 37.86
CA LYS A 3 -23.96 35.79 36.51
C LYS A 3 -22.45 35.37 36.52
N ILE A 4 -21.71 35.11 35.41
CA ILE A 4 -22.03 35.09 33.97
C ILE A 4 -21.05 34.17 33.18
N VAL A 5 -21.56 33.48 32.15
CA VAL A 5 -21.07 33.36 30.76
C VAL A 5 -19.55 33.52 30.42
N ILE A 6 -19.04 32.57 29.58
CA ILE A 6 -17.95 32.67 28.55
C ILE A 6 -16.45 32.31 28.83
N ILE A 7 -15.91 31.47 27.91
CA ILE A 7 -14.55 31.31 27.33
C ILE A 7 -13.29 31.10 28.23
N ALA A 8 -12.79 29.84 28.16
CA ALA A 8 -11.42 29.36 27.85
C ALA A 8 -10.13 29.77 28.61
N CYS A 9 -9.13 28.89 28.43
CA CYS A 9 -7.68 29.16 28.33
C CYS A 9 -6.76 29.28 29.59
N PHE A 10 -5.57 28.68 29.42
CA PHE A 10 -4.27 28.90 30.09
C PHE A 10 -4.05 28.59 31.60
N PHE A 11 -3.14 27.62 31.82
CA PHE A 11 -1.94 27.62 32.69
C PHE A 11 -1.77 28.64 33.85
N SER A 12 -1.50 28.10 35.05
CA SER A 12 -0.47 28.47 36.06
C SER A 12 -0.64 27.53 37.27
N ILE A 13 0.25 26.63 37.72
CA ILE A 13 1.71 26.60 37.98
C ILE A 13 2.16 27.38 39.24
N LEU A 14 2.50 26.61 40.29
CA LEU A 14 3.29 26.91 41.52
C LEU A 14 2.82 28.12 42.37
N ILE A 15 2.63 28.01 43.69
CA ILE A 15 3.62 28.07 44.80
C ILE A 15 2.77 27.91 46.10
N SER A 16 3.14 27.34 47.25
CA SER A 16 4.18 26.41 47.78
C SER A 16 3.66 25.98 49.19
N CYS A 17 4.33 25.35 50.17
CA CYS A 17 5.71 24.90 50.40
C CYS A 17 5.70 23.68 51.38
N VAL A 18 6.75 23.48 52.19
CA VAL A 18 6.84 22.46 53.26
C VAL A 18 6.78 23.09 54.64
N SER A 19 6.05 22.49 55.59
CA SER A 19 6.32 22.64 57.03
C SER A 19 6.10 21.33 57.79
N SER A 20 7.11 20.94 58.56
CA SER A 20 7.12 19.77 59.45
C SER A 20 6.19 19.96 60.66
N GLN A 21 5.59 18.87 61.17
CA GLN A 21 5.83 18.46 62.58
C GLN A 21 5.34 17.03 62.95
N LYS A 22 6.29 16.28 63.52
CA LYS A 22 6.20 15.31 64.65
C LYS A 22 5.31 14.03 64.58
N ASN A 23 5.94 12.93 64.97
CA ASN A 23 5.30 11.76 65.57
C ASN A 23 4.53 12.13 66.85
N THR A 24 3.43 11.43 67.10
CA THR A 24 2.94 11.07 68.45
C THR A 24 2.34 9.67 68.40
N ASP A 25 2.66 8.83 69.37
CA ASP A 25 2.27 7.42 69.40
C ASP A 25 0.75 7.17 69.50
N ARG A 26 0.31 6.01 69.01
CA ARG A 26 -1.01 5.43 69.30
C ARG A 26 -0.92 3.92 69.48
N ASP A 27 -0.91 3.53 70.76
CA ASP A 27 -1.62 2.40 71.39
C ASP A 27 -1.93 1.13 70.55
N PRO A 28 -1.40 -0.05 70.93
CA PRO A 28 -1.68 -1.33 70.26
C PRO A 28 -2.96 -2.06 70.75
N SER A 29 -3.74 -1.52 71.69
CA SER A 29 -4.83 -2.24 72.39
C SER A 29 -6.16 -2.37 71.62
N SER A 30 -6.11 -2.82 70.36
CA SER A 30 -7.32 -3.30 69.66
C SER A 30 -7.52 -4.80 69.94
N GLU A 31 -8.59 -5.17 70.65
CA GLU A 31 -8.87 -6.55 71.12
C GLU A 31 -9.22 -7.58 70.02
N TYR A 32 -8.92 -7.29 68.76
CA TYR A 32 -9.02 -8.23 67.65
C TYR A 32 -7.66 -8.48 66.95
N PRO A 33 -6.65 -9.02 67.67
CA PRO A 33 -5.29 -9.14 67.16
C PRO A 33 -5.17 -10.26 66.11
N VAL A 34 -5.26 -9.86 64.84
CA VAL A 34 -4.56 -10.56 63.75
C VAL A 34 -3.06 -10.58 64.10
N LYS A 35 -2.33 -11.67 63.81
CA LYS A 35 -0.90 -11.76 64.14
C LYS A 35 -0.13 -10.55 63.64
N LYS A 36 0.75 -10.05 64.51
CA LYS A 36 1.66 -8.92 64.27
C LYS A 36 2.41 -9.03 62.94
N GLU A 37 2.82 -10.24 62.54
CA GLU A 37 3.49 -10.50 61.25
C GLU A 37 2.63 -10.08 60.04
N TYR A 38 1.32 -10.34 60.05
CA TYR A 38 0.41 -9.92 58.98
C TYR A 38 0.10 -8.43 59.04
N LEU A 39 0.01 -7.84 60.24
CA LEU A 39 -0.11 -6.39 60.41
C LEU A 39 1.15 -5.65 59.94
N ASP A 40 2.35 -6.19 60.19
CA ASP A 40 3.61 -5.69 59.68
C ASP A 40 3.70 -5.83 58.14
N VAL A 41 3.18 -6.92 57.55
CA VAL A 41 3.05 -7.03 56.08
C VAL A 41 2.05 -6.02 55.51
N TYR A 42 0.90 -5.84 56.15
CA TYR A 42 -0.11 -4.84 55.76
C TYR A 42 0.48 -3.42 55.78
N GLN A 43 1.01 -3.00 56.93
CA GLN A 43 1.50 -1.64 57.15
C GLN A 43 2.80 -1.34 56.39
N ARG A 44 3.78 -2.27 56.37
CA ARG A 44 5.11 -2.01 55.77
C ARG A 44 5.23 -2.42 54.31
N ARG A 45 4.32 -3.25 53.77
CA ARG A 45 4.41 -3.74 52.38
C ARG A 45 3.18 -3.46 51.52
N LEU A 46 1.95 -3.54 52.05
CA LEU A 46 0.75 -3.31 51.24
C LEU A 46 0.37 -1.82 51.15
N LEU A 47 0.27 -1.13 52.30
CA LEU A 47 -0.08 0.31 52.33
C LEU A 47 0.85 1.19 51.46
N PRO A 48 2.19 1.05 51.47
CA PRO A 48 3.05 1.82 50.57
C PRO A 48 2.79 1.55 49.09
N LYS A 49 2.44 0.31 48.71
CA LYS A 49 2.13 -0.03 47.31
C LYS A 49 0.74 0.42 46.86
N ILE A 50 -0.17 0.72 47.78
CA ILE A 50 -1.44 1.42 47.49
C ILE A 50 -1.14 2.89 47.15
N ASP A 51 -0.40 3.60 48.00
CA ASP A 51 -0.02 5.00 47.78
C ASP A 51 0.81 5.20 46.49
N GLU A 52 1.84 4.37 46.28
CA GLU A 52 2.61 4.35 45.02
C GLU A 52 1.70 4.11 43.80
N SER A 53 0.74 3.18 43.89
CA SER A 53 -0.20 2.88 42.79
C SER A 53 -1.10 4.07 42.45
N LEU A 54 -1.61 4.78 43.45
CA LEU A 54 -2.49 5.94 43.23
C LEU A 54 -1.72 7.12 42.61
N LYS A 55 -0.53 7.43 43.14
CA LYS A 55 0.37 8.45 42.57
C LYS A 55 0.80 8.12 41.14
N TRP A 56 1.06 6.84 40.87
CA TRP A 56 1.40 6.36 39.53
C TRP A 56 0.25 6.48 38.53
N ARG A 57 -0.99 6.12 38.91
CA ARG A 57 -2.19 6.30 38.06
C ARG A 57 -2.36 7.75 37.61
N GLN A 58 -2.15 8.71 38.52
CA GLN A 58 -2.25 10.13 38.21
C GLN A 58 -1.23 10.57 37.15
N LYS A 59 0.05 10.18 37.29
CA LYS A 59 1.10 10.45 36.28
C LYS A 59 0.74 9.87 34.91
N SER A 60 0.31 8.60 34.88
CA SER A 60 -0.02 7.88 33.65
C SER A 60 -1.18 8.53 32.87
N LEU A 61 -2.22 9.01 33.57
CA LEU A 61 -3.34 9.74 32.95
C LEU A 61 -2.91 11.10 32.37
N THR A 62 -2.02 11.84 33.04
CA THR A 62 -1.43 13.08 32.50
C THR A 62 -0.64 12.80 31.22
N PHE A 63 0.16 11.73 31.21
CA PHE A 63 0.97 11.35 30.06
C PHE A 63 0.13 10.88 28.85
N ASP A 64 -0.98 10.17 29.05
CA ASP A 64 -1.90 9.79 27.96
C ASP A 64 -2.49 11.02 27.24
N GLY A 65 -2.73 12.12 27.98
CA GLY A 65 -3.10 13.41 27.43
C GLY A 65 -2.01 14.01 26.52
N ILE A 66 -0.75 13.97 26.95
CA ILE A 66 0.40 14.46 26.17
C ILE A 66 0.55 13.68 24.86
N ILE A 67 0.48 12.34 24.89
CA ILE A 67 0.52 11.53 23.65
C ILE A 67 -0.61 11.91 22.70
N LYS A 68 -1.85 12.03 23.21
CA LYS A 68 -3.03 12.37 22.41
C LYS A 68 -2.89 13.73 21.72
N ASP A 69 -2.31 14.70 22.40
CA ASP A 69 -2.10 16.03 21.83
C ASP A 69 -1.00 16.04 20.76
N HIS A 70 0.10 15.32 20.96
CA HIS A 70 1.13 15.10 19.93
C HIS A 70 0.59 14.38 18.69
N VAL A 71 -0.19 13.30 18.88
CA VAL A 71 -0.84 12.56 17.78
C VAL A 71 -1.88 13.41 17.04
N LYS A 72 -2.59 14.31 17.74
CA LYS A 72 -3.56 15.24 17.13
C LYS A 72 -2.90 16.39 16.36
N LYS A 73 -1.66 16.77 16.73
CA LYS A 73 -0.89 17.86 16.12
C LYS A 73 0.12 17.38 15.08
N ASP A 74 0.27 16.06 14.90
CA ASP A 74 1.30 15.39 14.09
C ASP A 74 2.74 15.86 14.41
N THR A 75 3.02 16.07 15.70
CA THR A 75 4.36 16.48 16.19
C THR A 75 5.04 15.38 17.00
N PRO A 76 6.37 15.24 16.91
CA PRO A 76 7.10 14.27 17.73
C PRO A 76 7.07 14.64 19.22
N MET A 77 6.87 13.64 20.07
CA MET A 77 7.19 13.75 21.51
C MET A 77 8.69 14.01 21.70
N SER A 78 9.05 14.84 22.66
CA SER A 78 10.45 15.17 22.96
C SER A 78 11.22 13.99 23.57
N PRO A 79 12.56 14.10 23.68
CA PRO A 79 13.35 13.16 24.48
C PRO A 79 12.87 13.09 25.94
N GLN A 80 12.54 14.25 26.54
CA GLN A 80 12.06 14.33 27.93
C GLN A 80 10.74 13.56 28.12
N ASP A 81 9.74 13.79 27.26
CA ASP A 81 8.47 13.05 27.28
C ASP A 81 8.70 11.53 27.15
N THR A 82 9.73 11.13 26.41
CA THR A 82 10.09 9.73 26.17
C THR A 82 10.79 9.10 27.38
N ASP A 83 11.67 9.84 28.07
CA ASP A 83 12.32 9.36 29.29
C ASP A 83 11.37 9.33 30.50
N ASP A 84 10.47 10.31 30.62
CA ASP A 84 9.40 10.34 31.63
C ASP A 84 8.38 9.21 31.42
N PHE A 85 8.09 8.85 30.16
CA PHE A 85 7.31 7.66 29.84
C PHE A 85 8.00 6.39 30.35
N PHE A 86 9.29 6.23 30.08
CA PHE A 86 10.04 5.06 30.56
C PHE A 86 10.31 5.10 32.06
N ALA A 87 10.31 6.26 32.72
CA ALA A 87 10.29 6.38 34.17
C ALA A 87 8.96 5.88 34.75
N THR A 88 7.83 6.32 34.18
CA THR A 88 6.49 5.87 34.54
C THR A 88 6.33 4.36 34.32
N ALA A 89 6.91 3.80 33.25
CA ALA A 89 6.94 2.35 33.00
C ALA A 89 7.82 1.59 34.02
N ARG A 90 8.94 2.18 34.47
CA ARG A 90 9.80 1.61 35.54
C ARG A 90 9.07 1.54 36.88
N GLU A 91 8.41 2.63 37.27
CA GLU A 91 7.60 2.70 38.49
C GLU A 91 6.52 1.60 38.51
N TYR A 92 5.79 1.43 37.40
CA TYR A 92 4.77 0.38 37.28
C TYR A 92 5.31 -1.03 37.53
N LEU A 93 6.45 -1.40 36.93
CA LEU A 93 7.02 -2.74 37.12
C LEU A 93 7.52 -2.95 38.56
N ALA A 94 8.05 -1.92 39.21
CA ALA A 94 8.47 -1.99 40.61
C ALA A 94 7.27 -2.17 41.56
N ILE A 95 6.20 -1.38 41.37
CA ILE A 95 4.91 -1.52 42.07
C ILE A 95 4.35 -2.93 41.85
N ARG A 96 4.30 -3.39 40.60
CA ARG A 96 3.77 -4.71 40.25
C ARG A 96 4.53 -5.84 40.91
N LYS A 97 5.87 -5.82 40.89
CA LYS A 97 6.70 -6.83 41.57
C LYS A 97 6.45 -6.87 43.07
N GLY A 98 6.26 -5.70 43.70
CA GLY A 98 5.93 -5.58 45.12
C GLY A 98 4.58 -6.23 45.47
N LEU A 99 3.53 -5.91 44.69
CA LEU A 99 2.17 -6.44 44.88
C LEU A 99 2.08 -7.95 44.59
N PHE A 100 2.74 -8.46 43.54
CA PHE A 100 2.74 -9.91 43.24
C PHE A 100 3.29 -10.75 44.39
N GLY A 101 4.34 -10.27 45.07
CA GLY A 101 4.90 -10.91 46.28
C GLY A 101 4.01 -10.81 47.53
N ILE A 102 2.79 -10.29 47.41
CA ILE A 102 1.71 -10.33 48.41
C ILE A 102 0.56 -11.20 47.89
N VAL A 103 0.19 -11.09 46.60
CA VAL A 103 -0.82 -11.95 45.95
C VAL A 103 -0.47 -13.44 46.10
N SER A 104 0.79 -13.82 45.88
CA SER A 104 1.22 -15.22 45.88
C SER A 104 1.17 -15.91 47.25
N GLN A 105 1.05 -15.16 48.35
CA GLN A 105 1.15 -15.73 49.71
C GLN A 105 -0.05 -16.58 50.08
N PHE A 106 -1.28 -16.14 49.75
CA PHE A 106 -2.52 -16.84 50.06
C PHE A 106 -3.22 -17.44 48.83
N GLN A 107 -2.58 -17.38 47.66
CA GLN A 107 -3.10 -17.92 46.41
C GLN A 107 -3.43 -19.42 46.49
N TYR A 108 -2.74 -20.19 47.35
CA TYR A 108 -3.00 -21.62 47.53
C TYR A 108 -4.45 -21.94 47.95
N LEU A 109 -5.14 -21.03 48.66
CA LEU A 109 -6.54 -21.18 49.08
C LEU A 109 -7.54 -21.14 47.92
N VAL A 110 -7.12 -20.66 46.74
CA VAL A 110 -8.01 -20.34 45.62
C VAL A 110 -7.59 -20.98 44.30
N LEU A 111 -6.55 -21.83 44.33
CA LEU A 111 -6.15 -22.67 43.19
C LEU A 111 -7.24 -23.70 42.82
N PRO A 112 -7.24 -24.25 41.58
CA PRO A 112 -8.28 -25.16 41.11
C PRO A 112 -8.64 -26.32 42.05
N LYS A 113 -7.64 -26.97 42.68
CA LYS A 113 -7.78 -28.13 43.59
C LYS A 113 -8.00 -27.80 45.07
N ALA A 114 -8.10 -26.52 45.43
CA ALA A 114 -8.35 -26.11 46.82
C ALA A 114 -9.86 -26.07 47.08
N GLN A 115 -10.34 -26.92 47.99
CA GLN A 115 -11.74 -26.94 48.44
C GLN A 115 -11.89 -26.06 49.69
N THR A 116 -11.67 -24.75 49.53
CA THR A 116 -11.76 -23.78 50.64
C THR A 116 -13.19 -23.35 50.91
N LYS A 117 -13.59 -23.30 52.18
CA LYS A 117 -14.90 -22.87 52.67
C LYS A 117 -14.76 -21.99 53.91
N VAL A 118 -15.58 -20.94 54.02
CA VAL A 118 -15.70 -20.11 55.23
C VAL A 118 -16.97 -20.52 55.97
N THR A 119 -16.87 -20.87 57.26
CA THR A 119 -17.98 -21.42 58.06
C THR A 119 -17.66 -21.38 59.56
N LEU A 120 -18.68 -21.41 60.41
CA LEU A 120 -18.53 -21.44 61.88
C LEU A 120 -18.36 -22.85 62.49
N SER A 121 -18.37 -23.90 61.68
CA SER A 121 -18.17 -25.29 62.12
C SER A 121 -16.72 -25.57 62.55
N GLU A 122 -16.53 -26.55 63.44
CA GLU A 122 -15.20 -27.04 63.82
C GLU A 122 -14.48 -27.75 62.65
N ILE A 123 -13.16 -27.88 62.76
CA ILE A 123 -12.29 -28.32 61.67
C ILE A 123 -12.20 -29.85 61.63
N SER A 124 -12.70 -30.46 60.56
CA SER A 124 -12.23 -31.78 60.10
C SER A 124 -11.37 -31.60 58.84
N VAL A 125 -10.20 -32.25 58.83
CA VAL A 125 -9.31 -32.31 57.64
C VAL A 125 -9.35 -33.72 57.09
N ASP A 126 -10.36 -34.02 56.27
CA ASP A 126 -10.36 -35.25 55.49
C ASP A 126 -9.26 -35.17 54.42
N LYS A 127 -8.44 -36.22 54.33
CA LYS A 127 -7.31 -36.36 53.41
C LYS A 127 -7.45 -37.55 52.44
N THR A 128 -8.62 -38.20 52.42
CA THR A 128 -8.79 -39.51 51.75
C THR A 128 -8.81 -39.46 50.21
N THR A 129 -9.00 -38.29 49.58
CA THR A 129 -9.22 -38.16 48.12
C THR A 129 -8.14 -37.40 47.34
N GLY A 130 -7.13 -36.82 48.00
CA GLY A 130 -6.02 -36.12 47.35
C GLY A 130 -6.29 -34.66 46.95
N ASP A 131 -7.50 -34.16 47.13
CA ASP A 131 -7.80 -32.71 47.14
C ASP A 131 -7.49 -32.10 48.52
N LEU A 132 -7.25 -30.79 48.56
CA LEU A 132 -6.93 -30.06 49.80
C LEU A 132 -8.13 -29.21 50.26
N THR A 133 -8.83 -29.70 51.28
CA THR A 133 -9.96 -28.99 51.91
C THR A 133 -9.47 -28.03 52.99
N TYR A 134 -9.92 -26.77 52.93
CA TYR A 134 -9.57 -25.74 53.92
C TYR A 134 -10.85 -25.16 54.54
N ILE A 135 -11.07 -25.40 55.82
CA ILE A 135 -12.18 -24.84 56.59
C ILE A 135 -11.65 -23.64 57.38
N LEU A 136 -12.19 -22.44 57.12
CA LEU A 136 -11.77 -21.18 57.75
C LEU A 136 -12.90 -20.63 58.61
N ASN A 137 -12.67 -20.49 59.92
CA ASN A 137 -13.68 -20.00 60.86
C ASN A 137 -13.33 -18.58 61.35
N PRO A 138 -14.13 -17.55 61.04
CA PRO A 138 -13.82 -16.17 61.42
C PRO A 138 -13.93 -15.86 62.92
N LYS A 139 -14.34 -16.80 63.77
CA LYS A 139 -14.27 -16.65 65.23
C LYS A 139 -12.95 -17.18 65.81
N ASP A 140 -12.33 -18.18 65.18
CA ASP A 140 -11.07 -18.74 65.66
C ASP A 140 -9.86 -17.87 65.22
N ILE A 141 -8.76 -17.90 65.96
CA ILE A 141 -7.59 -17.02 65.72
C ILE A 141 -6.86 -17.39 64.41
N LYS A 142 -6.74 -18.68 64.10
CA LYS A 142 -6.07 -19.19 62.89
C LYS A 142 -6.91 -18.93 61.64
N GLY A 143 -8.23 -19.12 61.73
CA GLY A 143 -9.16 -18.75 60.67
C GLY A 143 -9.08 -17.26 60.34
N ARG A 144 -9.11 -16.40 61.37
CA ARG A 144 -8.95 -14.94 61.22
C ARG A 144 -7.63 -14.52 60.56
N ASP A 145 -6.50 -15.02 61.07
CA ASP A 145 -5.18 -14.80 60.49
C ASP A 145 -5.16 -15.06 58.96
N VAL A 146 -5.68 -16.22 58.56
CA VAL A 146 -5.69 -16.67 57.16
C VAL A 146 -6.69 -15.88 56.30
N LEU A 147 -7.83 -15.49 56.85
CA LEU A 147 -8.84 -14.65 56.18
C LEU A 147 -8.41 -13.18 56.02
N PHE A 148 -7.59 -12.66 56.94
CA PHE A 148 -6.92 -11.37 56.79
C PHE A 148 -5.80 -11.44 55.75
N GLY A 149 -5.00 -12.52 55.76
CA GLY A 149 -4.04 -12.84 54.71
C GLY A 149 -4.66 -12.88 53.31
N LEU A 150 -5.79 -13.59 53.16
CA LEU A 150 -6.57 -13.65 51.92
C LEU A 150 -7.05 -12.26 51.46
N ARG A 151 -7.50 -11.39 52.38
CA ARG A 151 -7.83 -9.99 52.06
C ARG A 151 -6.64 -9.21 51.54
N MET A 152 -5.47 -9.32 52.15
CA MET A 152 -4.26 -8.65 51.66
C MET A 152 -3.89 -9.10 50.25
N SER A 153 -3.92 -10.41 49.97
CA SER A 153 -3.65 -10.95 48.63
C SER A 153 -4.72 -10.53 47.61
N LEU A 154 -6.01 -10.51 47.99
CA LEU A 154 -7.10 -10.06 47.12
C LEU A 154 -7.02 -8.56 46.80
N ALA A 155 -6.81 -7.71 47.81
CA ALA A 155 -6.61 -6.27 47.63
C ALA A 155 -5.41 -6.01 46.70
N ALA A 156 -4.27 -6.67 46.93
CA ALA A 156 -3.09 -6.55 46.08
C ALA A 156 -3.37 -6.98 44.62
N ALA A 157 -4.15 -8.04 44.41
CA ALA A 157 -4.55 -8.51 43.08
C ALA A 157 -5.47 -7.51 42.36
N LEU A 158 -6.46 -6.96 43.06
CA LEU A 158 -7.39 -5.98 42.49
C LEU A 158 -6.69 -4.67 42.13
N ILE A 159 -5.74 -4.20 42.96
CA ILE A 159 -4.91 -3.03 42.65
C ILE A 159 -4.08 -3.24 41.38
N LEU A 160 -3.56 -4.45 41.14
CA LEU A 160 -2.83 -4.81 39.92
C LEU A 160 -3.72 -4.75 38.66
N TYR A 161 -4.96 -5.23 38.77
CA TYR A 161 -5.95 -5.19 37.69
C TYR A 161 -6.41 -3.74 37.41
N ASP A 162 -6.71 -2.95 38.46
CA ASP A 162 -7.07 -1.54 38.33
C ASP A 162 -5.93 -0.68 37.77
N ASN A 163 -4.67 -0.94 38.17
CA ASN A 163 -3.51 -0.25 37.59
C ASN A 163 -3.39 -0.56 36.08
N PHE A 164 -3.66 -1.79 35.65
CA PHE A 164 -3.67 -2.15 34.23
C PHE A 164 -4.80 -1.42 33.48
N LEU A 165 -6.02 -1.44 34.00
CA LEU A 165 -7.17 -0.79 33.38
C LEU A 165 -7.00 0.74 33.23
N VAL A 166 -6.48 1.40 34.25
CA VAL A 166 -6.36 2.87 34.28
C VAL A 166 -5.13 3.36 33.51
N GLY A 167 -3.98 2.69 33.64
CA GLY A 167 -2.70 3.23 33.14
C GLY A 167 -2.01 2.45 32.01
N ILE A 168 -2.46 1.23 31.68
CA ILE A 168 -1.85 0.42 30.60
C ILE A 168 -2.82 0.23 29.44
N ASN A 169 -4.07 -0.10 29.72
CA ASN A 169 -5.10 -0.36 28.72
C ASN A 169 -5.37 0.83 27.75
N PRO A 170 -5.40 2.11 28.18
CA PRO A 170 -5.59 3.24 27.26
C PRO A 170 -4.47 3.36 26.23
N HIS A 171 -3.22 3.16 26.66
CA HIS A 171 -2.06 3.13 25.78
C HIS A 171 -2.11 1.93 24.81
N TYR A 172 -2.69 0.80 25.22
CA TYR A 172 -2.99 -0.34 24.33
C TYR A 172 -4.06 -0.03 23.26
N GLY A 173 -4.75 1.12 23.30
CA GLY A 173 -5.51 1.65 22.15
C GLY A 173 -4.63 2.33 21.09
N ASN A 174 -3.53 2.97 21.47
CA ASN A 174 -2.75 3.86 20.61
C ASN A 174 -1.57 3.16 19.88
N PRO A 175 -1.52 3.15 18.53
CA PRO A 175 -0.43 2.51 17.77
C PRO A 175 0.98 3.06 18.04
N ALA A 176 1.12 4.37 18.26
CA ALA A 176 2.41 5.00 18.49
C ALA A 176 2.97 4.65 19.89
N ALA A 177 2.13 4.72 20.92
CA ALA A 177 2.49 4.35 22.29
C ALA A 177 2.89 2.87 22.40
N ARG A 178 2.12 1.97 21.77
CA ARG A 178 2.48 0.54 21.69
C ARG A 178 3.80 0.30 20.94
N LYS A 179 4.12 1.09 19.90
CA LYS A 179 5.43 0.98 19.22
C LYS A 179 6.57 1.37 20.15
N LYS A 180 6.47 2.52 20.85
CA LYS A 180 7.45 2.95 21.86
C LYS A 180 7.68 1.90 22.95
N LEU A 181 6.61 1.36 23.55
CA LEU A 181 6.71 0.34 24.61
C LEU A 181 7.36 -0.98 24.17
N LYS A 182 7.27 -1.32 22.88
CA LYS A 182 7.68 -2.64 22.35
C LYS A 182 8.99 -2.65 21.57
N PHE A 183 9.42 -1.49 21.06
CA PHE A 183 10.61 -1.35 20.23
C PHE A 183 11.65 -0.37 20.82
N ASP A 184 11.21 0.77 21.36
CA ASP A 184 12.10 1.81 21.90
C ASP A 184 12.50 1.53 23.37
N ALA A 185 11.73 0.70 24.08
CA ALA A 185 11.97 0.35 25.47
C ALA A 185 13.15 -0.62 25.66
N LYS A 186 13.94 -0.44 26.73
CA LYS A 186 15.03 -1.39 27.11
C LYS A 186 14.48 -2.84 27.21
N PRO A 187 15.27 -3.88 26.88
CA PRO A 187 14.76 -5.25 26.68
C PRO A 187 13.90 -5.83 27.82
N ILE A 188 14.16 -5.43 29.08
CA ILE A 188 13.39 -5.86 30.25
C ILE A 188 11.89 -5.49 30.21
N TYR A 189 11.51 -4.41 29.53
CA TYR A 189 10.11 -3.98 29.41
C TYR A 189 9.37 -4.69 28.26
N LYS A 190 10.11 -5.12 27.23
CA LYS A 190 9.62 -5.62 25.95
C LYS A 190 8.78 -6.89 26.07
N ASN A 191 9.16 -7.77 26.99
CA ASN A 191 8.37 -8.97 27.32
C ASN A 191 7.36 -8.68 28.43
N ALA A 192 7.74 -7.87 29.43
CA ALA A 192 6.95 -7.62 30.63
C ALA A 192 5.53 -7.11 30.32
N PHE A 193 5.35 -6.12 29.43
CA PHE A 193 4.01 -5.61 29.12
C PHE A 193 3.11 -6.61 28.37
N ASP A 194 3.69 -7.44 27.51
CA ASP A 194 2.96 -8.53 26.85
C ASP A 194 2.59 -9.64 27.86
N GLU A 195 3.48 -10.00 28.79
CA GLU A 195 3.21 -10.95 29.88
C GLU A 195 2.17 -10.43 30.87
N ILE A 196 2.24 -9.15 31.23
CA ILE A 196 1.24 -8.44 32.03
C ILE A 196 -0.14 -8.54 31.35
N THR A 197 -0.21 -8.21 30.06
CA THR A 197 -1.45 -8.25 29.29
C THR A 197 -2.00 -9.67 29.19
N LYS A 198 -1.15 -10.67 28.89
CA LYS A 198 -1.52 -12.10 28.90
C LYS A 198 -2.10 -12.51 30.25
N SER A 199 -1.43 -12.18 31.36
CA SER A 199 -1.87 -12.53 32.72
C SER A 199 -3.18 -11.88 33.17
N PHE A 200 -3.57 -10.76 32.54
CA PHE A 200 -4.83 -10.05 32.82
C PHE A 200 -6.01 -10.69 32.06
N VAL A 201 -5.80 -11.09 30.80
CA VAL A 201 -6.84 -11.73 29.97
C VAL A 201 -6.97 -13.24 30.20
N ASP A 202 -5.99 -13.85 30.87
CA ASP A 202 -5.96 -15.26 31.27
C ASP A 202 -7.29 -15.66 31.96
N PRO A 203 -8.01 -16.70 31.46
CA PRO A 203 -9.27 -17.11 32.05
C PRO A 203 -9.11 -17.82 33.40
N ASP A 204 -7.99 -18.52 33.64
CA ASP A 204 -7.78 -19.28 34.86
C ASP A 204 -7.27 -18.41 36.01
N GLN A 205 -6.47 -17.37 35.73
CA GLN A 205 -6.18 -16.33 36.72
C GLN A 205 -7.47 -15.60 37.17
N ARG A 206 -8.42 -15.36 36.24
CA ARG A 206 -9.71 -14.75 36.58
C ARG A 206 -10.62 -15.68 37.39
N LYS A 207 -10.62 -17.00 37.14
CA LYS A 207 -11.29 -17.98 38.01
C LYS A 207 -10.69 -18.01 39.42
N ILE A 208 -9.37 -17.93 39.55
CA ILE A 208 -8.67 -17.86 40.84
C ILE A 208 -9.07 -16.57 41.59
N LEU A 209 -9.14 -15.43 40.89
CA LEU A 209 -9.57 -14.15 41.47
C LEU A 209 -11.05 -14.17 41.88
N ALA A 210 -11.94 -14.72 41.06
CA ALA A 210 -13.36 -14.89 41.40
C ALA A 210 -13.58 -15.79 42.63
N ARG A 211 -12.79 -16.87 42.77
CA ARG A 211 -12.78 -17.70 43.99
C ARG A 211 -12.38 -16.89 45.23
N ALA A 212 -11.36 -16.04 45.14
CA ALA A 212 -10.95 -15.16 46.24
C ALA A 212 -12.04 -14.14 46.62
N MET A 213 -12.68 -13.52 45.62
CA MET A 213 -13.80 -12.59 45.82
C MET A 213 -15.02 -13.27 46.46
N ASN A 214 -15.33 -14.51 46.10
CA ASN A 214 -16.42 -15.27 46.71
C ASN A 214 -16.13 -15.68 48.16
N LEU A 215 -14.89 -16.09 48.48
CA LEU A 215 -14.48 -16.36 49.86
C LEU A 215 -14.51 -15.09 50.74
N PHE A 216 -14.04 -13.96 50.20
CA PHE A 216 -14.14 -12.65 50.84
C PHE A 216 -15.59 -12.24 51.14
N THR A 217 -16.49 -12.44 50.17
CA THR A 217 -17.92 -12.15 50.31
C THR A 217 -18.57 -13.07 51.35
N ALA A 218 -18.24 -14.36 51.35
CA ALA A 218 -18.74 -15.32 52.34
C ALA A 218 -18.30 -14.96 53.77
N ASP A 219 -17.04 -14.56 53.96
CA ASP A 219 -16.54 -14.14 55.27
C ASP A 219 -17.20 -12.85 55.77
N ASN A 220 -17.28 -11.82 54.92
CA ASN A 220 -17.96 -10.56 55.30
C ASN A 220 -19.45 -10.79 55.62
N ASN A 221 -20.13 -11.66 54.88
CA ASN A 221 -21.52 -12.03 55.17
C ASN A 221 -21.66 -12.72 56.54
N LEU A 222 -20.79 -13.69 56.85
CA LEU A 222 -20.78 -14.37 58.16
C LEU A 222 -20.43 -13.39 59.30
N LYS A 223 -19.44 -12.53 59.12
CA LYS A 223 -19.06 -11.51 60.12
C LYS A 223 -20.20 -10.55 60.41
N ASN A 224 -20.86 -10.02 59.37
CA ASN A 224 -22.03 -9.16 59.52
C ASN A 224 -23.22 -9.89 60.18
N GLN A 225 -23.55 -11.11 59.73
CA GLN A 225 -24.67 -11.90 60.24
C GLN A 225 -24.51 -12.22 61.74
N TYR A 226 -23.30 -12.62 62.16
CA TYR A 226 -23.01 -13.03 63.53
C TYR A 226 -22.38 -11.94 64.40
N LYS A 227 -22.39 -10.68 63.92
CA LYS A 227 -21.82 -9.49 64.60
C LYS A 227 -20.40 -9.73 65.12
N ILE A 228 -19.56 -10.35 64.28
CA ILE A 228 -18.15 -10.60 64.58
C ILE A 228 -17.39 -9.30 64.34
N GLU A 229 -16.65 -8.84 65.34
CA GLU A 229 -15.84 -7.63 65.25
C GLU A 229 -14.74 -7.75 64.19
N VAL A 230 -14.34 -6.60 63.65
CA VAL A 230 -13.31 -6.47 62.61
C VAL A 230 -12.33 -5.37 63.01
N SER A 231 -11.04 -5.56 62.73
CA SER A 231 -10.05 -4.51 63.01
C SER A 231 -10.13 -3.40 61.96
N LYS A 232 -9.62 -2.21 62.29
CA LYS A 232 -9.61 -1.04 61.40
C LYS A 232 -8.81 -1.29 60.11
N GLU A 233 -7.80 -2.15 60.20
CA GLU A 233 -7.01 -2.64 59.06
C GLU A 233 -7.85 -3.57 58.18
N GLU A 234 -8.71 -4.41 58.76
CA GLU A 234 -9.63 -5.25 57.99
C GLU A 234 -10.75 -4.42 57.35
N GLU A 235 -11.32 -3.44 58.05
CA GLU A 235 -12.26 -2.46 57.48
C GLU A 235 -11.64 -1.67 56.31
N SER A 236 -10.37 -1.29 56.44
CA SER A 236 -9.63 -0.61 55.38
C SER A 236 -9.39 -1.54 54.17
N LEU A 237 -9.00 -2.80 54.39
CA LEU A 237 -8.88 -3.81 53.34
C LEU A 237 -10.22 -4.10 52.65
N ASN A 238 -11.30 -4.26 53.41
CA ASN A 238 -12.66 -4.42 52.90
C ASN A 238 -13.03 -3.22 52.01
N SER A 239 -12.76 -2.00 52.48
CA SER A 239 -13.00 -0.76 51.74
C SER A 239 -12.19 -0.68 50.44
N LEU A 240 -10.91 -1.09 50.44
CA LEU A 240 -10.05 -1.11 49.25
C LEU A 240 -10.51 -2.14 48.21
N ILE A 241 -10.99 -3.30 48.65
CA ILE A 241 -11.52 -4.36 47.78
C ILE A 241 -12.85 -3.91 47.15
N LEU A 242 -13.79 -3.43 47.97
CA LEU A 242 -15.14 -3.05 47.53
C LEU A 242 -15.14 -1.81 46.62
N ASN A 243 -14.16 -0.89 46.76
CA ASN A 243 -14.02 0.28 45.88
C ASN A 243 -13.14 0.03 44.63
N SER A 244 -12.64 -1.19 44.41
CA SER A 244 -11.89 -1.52 43.19
C SER A 244 -12.79 -1.45 41.95
N ALA A 245 -12.27 -0.85 40.86
CA ALA A 245 -13.01 -0.72 39.61
C ALA A 245 -13.25 -2.09 38.96
N PHE A 246 -12.23 -2.97 38.96
CA PHE A 246 -12.35 -4.33 38.45
C PHE A 246 -13.24 -5.22 39.34
N TYR A 247 -13.25 -5.02 40.66
CA TYR A 247 -14.17 -5.74 41.55
C TYR A 247 -15.64 -5.42 41.21
N ASN A 248 -15.95 -4.14 41.02
CA ASN A 248 -17.28 -3.68 40.61
C ASN A 248 -17.66 -4.06 39.17
N PHE A 249 -16.68 -4.24 38.28
CA PHE A 249 -16.88 -4.79 36.94
C PHE A 249 -17.31 -6.26 37.01
N MET A 250 -16.52 -7.12 37.68
CA MET A 250 -16.81 -8.55 37.84
C MET A 250 -18.17 -8.82 38.55
N LEU A 251 -18.56 -7.95 39.48
CA LEU A 251 -19.90 -7.99 40.10
C LEU A 251 -21.04 -7.73 39.11
N LYS A 252 -20.88 -6.75 38.22
CA LYS A 252 -21.94 -6.30 37.28
C LYS A 252 -22.17 -7.26 36.12
N ASP A 253 -21.13 -7.98 35.67
CA ASP A 253 -21.28 -9.01 34.63
C ASP A 253 -21.84 -10.34 35.17
N GLY A 254 -21.81 -10.56 36.50
CA GLY A 254 -22.37 -11.75 37.14
C GLY A 254 -21.42 -12.96 37.22
N ASP A 255 -20.16 -12.79 36.78
CA ASP A 255 -19.13 -13.84 36.74
C ASP A 255 -18.82 -14.47 38.13
N LEU A 256 -19.21 -13.82 39.23
CA LEU A 256 -19.09 -14.38 40.59
C LEU A 256 -20.14 -15.46 40.89
N ALA A 257 -21.32 -15.41 40.25
CA ALA A 257 -22.41 -16.34 40.47
C ALA A 257 -22.29 -17.61 39.60
N ASP A 258 -21.71 -17.48 38.41
CA ASP A 258 -21.33 -18.62 37.56
C ASP A 258 -19.99 -18.35 36.83
N PRO A 259 -18.85 -18.69 37.46
CA PRO A 259 -17.51 -18.55 36.88
C PRO A 259 -17.22 -19.45 35.66
N TRP A 260 -18.21 -20.22 35.20
CA TRP A 260 -18.11 -21.14 34.06
C TRP A 260 -19.05 -20.79 32.91
N SER A 261 -19.84 -19.71 33.02
CA SER A 261 -20.86 -19.38 32.01
C SER A 261 -20.27 -18.88 30.69
N ASP A 262 -20.73 -19.43 29.56
CA ASP A 262 -20.40 -19.00 28.18
C ASP A 262 -20.96 -17.60 27.81
N ARG A 263 -21.21 -16.74 28.79
CA ARG A 263 -21.31 -15.29 28.58
C ARG A 263 -19.95 -14.69 28.22
N TRP A 264 -18.84 -15.24 28.75
CA TRP A 264 -17.51 -14.72 28.41
C TRP A 264 -17.19 -14.83 26.92
N GLU A 265 -17.45 -15.94 26.22
CA GLU A 265 -17.17 -16.01 24.77
C GLU A 265 -18.04 -15.03 23.95
N ARG A 266 -19.24 -14.69 24.43
CA ARG A 266 -20.06 -13.61 23.85
C ARG A 266 -19.53 -12.21 24.17
N ARG A 267 -18.87 -12.00 25.31
CA ARG A 267 -18.30 -10.70 25.74
C ARG A 267 -16.83 -10.47 25.40
N LYS A 268 -16.12 -11.53 25.05
CA LYS A 268 -14.92 -11.54 24.18
C LYS A 268 -15.19 -10.85 22.83
N ARG A 269 -16.47 -10.82 22.42
CA ARG A 269 -16.97 -9.95 21.36
C ARG A 269 -17.12 -8.53 21.90
N ASP A 270 -18.17 -8.22 22.68
CA ASP A 270 -18.53 -6.86 23.16
C ASP A 270 -17.33 -6.00 23.68
N LEU A 271 -16.41 -6.59 24.46
CA LEU A 271 -15.27 -5.88 25.08
C LEU A 271 -14.12 -5.61 24.07
N PHE A 272 -14.10 -6.33 22.94
CA PHE A 272 -13.29 -6.03 21.75
C PHE A 272 -14.11 -5.31 20.66
N ASP A 273 -15.44 -5.28 20.76
CA ASP A 273 -16.41 -4.69 19.81
C ASP A 273 -16.51 -3.17 19.87
N THR A 274 -15.53 -2.53 20.53
CA THR A 274 -15.01 -1.23 20.04
C THR A 274 -14.21 -1.47 18.74
N ALA A 275 -14.76 -2.27 17.80
CA ALA A 275 -14.04 -3.03 16.78
C ALA A 275 -13.70 -2.21 15.50
N GLY A 276 -13.40 -0.93 15.66
CA GLY A 276 -12.59 -0.21 14.67
C GLY A 276 -11.15 -0.76 14.55
N TYR A 277 -10.76 -1.72 15.41
CA TYR A 277 -9.37 -2.14 15.57
C TYR A 277 -9.09 -3.66 15.53
N ALA A 278 -10.09 -4.52 15.73
CA ALA A 278 -9.87 -5.97 15.89
C ALA A 278 -9.50 -6.72 14.59
N GLY A 279 -9.82 -6.17 13.41
CA GLY A 279 -9.68 -6.83 12.10
C GLY A 279 -8.25 -7.17 11.63
N ARG A 280 -7.22 -6.96 12.45
CA ARG A 280 -5.82 -7.38 12.18
C ARG A 280 -5.25 -8.36 13.22
N ALA A 281 -6.09 -8.87 14.14
CA ALA A 281 -5.67 -9.89 15.11
C ALA A 281 -5.37 -11.26 14.45
N SER A 282 -5.97 -11.56 13.30
CA SER A 282 -5.81 -12.83 12.58
C SER A 282 -4.42 -13.04 11.95
N THR A 283 -3.64 -11.97 11.76
CA THR A 283 -2.38 -12.03 10.98
C THR A 283 -1.11 -12.13 11.82
N PHE A 284 -1.12 -11.64 13.07
CA PHE A 284 0.11 -11.59 13.88
C PHE A 284 0.34 -12.80 14.80
N ALA A 285 -0.65 -13.69 14.93
CA ALA A 285 -0.49 -14.98 15.61
C ALA A 285 0.52 -15.91 14.90
N ILE A 286 0.79 -15.66 13.61
CA ILE A 286 1.74 -16.44 12.79
C ILE A 286 3.18 -15.88 12.88
N SER A 287 3.35 -14.57 13.13
CA SER A 287 4.68 -13.94 13.13
C SER A 287 5.47 -14.06 14.45
N PHE A 288 4.85 -14.47 15.56
CA PHE A 288 5.57 -14.59 16.85
C PHE A 288 6.28 -15.95 17.06
N LEU A 289 6.27 -16.85 16.06
CA LEU A 289 7.04 -18.10 16.10
C LEU A 289 8.43 -18.00 15.45
N PHE A 290 8.75 -16.90 14.75
CA PHE A 290 9.97 -16.77 13.93
C PHE A 290 10.89 -15.58 14.29
N GLY A 291 10.73 -14.97 15.47
CA GLY A 291 11.49 -13.77 15.88
C GLY A 291 12.84 -14.02 16.58
N ASN A 292 12.97 -15.12 17.34
CA ASN A 292 14.04 -15.28 18.36
C ASN A 292 15.11 -16.36 18.05
N ALA A 293 15.24 -16.81 16.80
CA ALA A 293 16.18 -17.86 16.39
C ALA A 293 17.08 -17.50 15.20
N ALA A 294 17.10 -16.24 14.76
CA ALA A 294 17.60 -15.82 13.45
C ALA A 294 18.75 -14.80 13.48
N GLY A 295 19.59 -14.81 14.54
CA GLY A 295 20.76 -13.93 14.67
C GLY A 295 22.13 -14.60 14.44
N ALA A 296 22.21 -15.94 14.55
CA ALA A 296 23.47 -16.69 14.54
C ALA A 296 23.38 -18.02 13.75
N VAL A 297 22.38 -18.17 12.89
CA VAL A 297 22.09 -19.43 12.18
C VAL A 297 22.27 -19.23 10.67
N LYS A 298 23.27 -19.92 10.10
CA LYS A 298 23.29 -20.22 8.66
C LYS A 298 22.09 -21.14 8.37
N ILE A 299 21.20 -20.76 7.46
CA ILE A 299 20.01 -21.58 7.12
C ILE A 299 20.42 -22.81 6.29
N GLU A 300 21.48 -22.66 5.49
CA GLU A 300 22.17 -23.74 4.78
C GLU A 300 23.62 -23.75 5.25
N ASN A 301 24.17 -24.91 5.65
CA ASN A 301 25.54 -24.99 6.20
C ASN A 301 26.62 -24.96 5.10
N ARG A 302 26.66 -23.85 4.35
CA ARG A 302 27.58 -23.59 3.23
C ARG A 302 28.19 -22.20 3.33
N GLU A 303 28.93 -21.80 2.31
CA GLU A 303 29.46 -20.45 2.11
C GLU A 303 28.80 -19.80 0.89
N GLY A 304 29.02 -18.49 0.71
CA GLY A 304 28.58 -17.79 -0.49
C GLY A 304 29.37 -18.23 -1.73
N TYR A 305 28.70 -18.43 -2.86
CA TYR A 305 29.34 -18.97 -4.08
C TYR A 305 30.55 -18.13 -4.54
N LEU A 306 30.54 -16.81 -4.35
CA LEU A 306 31.64 -15.94 -4.79
C LEU A 306 32.93 -16.11 -3.94
N LYS A 307 32.83 -16.67 -2.74
CA LYS A 307 34.01 -16.96 -1.90
C LYS A 307 34.88 -18.04 -2.52
N GLY A 308 34.28 -18.97 -3.26
CA GLY A 308 34.94 -20.03 -4.00
C GLY A 308 35.66 -19.59 -5.29
N LEU A 309 35.52 -18.33 -5.73
CA LEU A 309 36.21 -17.82 -6.93
C LEU A 309 37.73 -17.95 -6.82
N SER A 310 38.38 -18.26 -7.93
CA SER A 310 39.84 -18.39 -8.02
C SER A 310 40.56 -17.06 -7.76
N GLY A 311 41.88 -17.14 -7.51
CA GLY A 311 42.72 -15.93 -7.40
C GLY A 311 42.70 -15.07 -8.66
N GLN A 312 42.53 -15.68 -9.84
CA GLN A 312 42.43 -14.98 -11.13
C GLN A 312 41.09 -14.24 -11.25
N GLU A 313 39.97 -14.87 -10.89
CA GLU A 313 38.65 -14.23 -10.91
C GLU A 313 38.53 -13.10 -9.87
N LYS A 314 39.07 -13.30 -8.67
CA LYS A 314 39.16 -12.23 -7.65
C LYS A 314 40.03 -11.07 -8.11
N SER A 315 41.11 -11.35 -8.85
CA SER A 315 41.95 -10.31 -9.47
C SER A 315 41.25 -9.58 -10.63
N HIS A 316 40.38 -10.27 -11.39
CA HIS A 316 39.52 -9.67 -12.41
C HIS A 316 38.47 -8.73 -11.79
N ILE A 317 37.85 -9.12 -10.67
CA ILE A 317 36.96 -8.20 -9.92
C ILE A 317 37.77 -6.97 -9.47
N LYS A 318 38.95 -7.15 -8.85
CA LYS A 318 39.82 -6.04 -8.42
C LYS A 318 40.24 -5.11 -9.57
N SER A 319 40.55 -5.64 -10.76
CA SER A 319 40.95 -4.81 -11.91
C SER A 319 39.81 -4.04 -12.57
N LYS A 320 38.55 -4.38 -12.27
CA LYS A 320 37.36 -3.64 -12.71
C LYS A 320 37.00 -2.48 -11.78
N LEU A 321 37.35 -2.54 -10.50
CA LEU A 321 36.95 -1.57 -9.48
C LEU A 321 37.73 -0.23 -9.55
N GLN A 322 36.99 0.87 -9.45
CA GLN A 322 37.51 2.25 -9.37
C GLN A 322 36.96 2.95 -8.11
N PRO A 323 37.70 3.89 -7.51
CA PRO A 323 37.24 4.59 -6.32
C PRO A 323 35.83 5.17 -6.47
N PHE A 324 35.01 4.96 -5.45
CA PHE A 324 33.59 5.33 -5.37
C PHE A 324 32.61 4.51 -6.24
N ASP A 325 33.02 3.32 -6.72
CA ASP A 325 32.05 2.29 -7.13
C ASP A 325 31.17 1.86 -5.94
N ILE A 326 29.87 1.67 -6.19
CA ILE A 326 28.90 1.20 -5.20
C ILE A 326 28.67 -0.30 -5.40
N LEU A 327 28.80 -1.08 -4.33
CA LEU A 327 28.63 -2.53 -4.33
C LEU A 327 27.31 -2.89 -3.64
N LEU A 328 26.54 -3.77 -4.27
CA LEU A 328 25.27 -4.32 -3.80
C LEU A 328 25.42 -5.85 -3.66
N GLU A 329 25.08 -6.38 -2.49
CA GLU A 329 25.19 -7.82 -2.17
C GLU A 329 23.86 -8.47 -1.79
N LYS A 330 23.86 -9.80 -1.83
CA LYS A 330 22.72 -10.65 -1.52
C LYS A 330 23.17 -12.01 -0.98
N THR A 331 22.51 -12.46 0.08
CA THR A 331 22.98 -13.59 0.92
C THR A 331 21.82 -14.51 1.35
N PRO A 332 21.13 -15.19 0.41
CA PRO A 332 19.87 -15.89 0.68
C PRO A 332 19.98 -17.11 1.63
N PHE A 333 21.20 -17.59 1.88
CA PHE A 333 21.56 -18.61 2.88
C PHE A 333 21.69 -18.05 4.30
N ARG A 334 21.79 -16.73 4.47
CA ARG A 334 21.76 -16.01 5.75
C ARG A 334 20.33 -15.57 6.06
N ALA A 335 19.94 -15.60 7.33
CA ALA A 335 18.56 -15.24 7.72
C ALA A 335 18.20 -13.76 7.47
N THR A 336 19.20 -12.86 7.50
CA THR A 336 19.04 -11.41 7.28
C THR A 336 18.40 -11.06 5.94
N ASP A 337 18.77 -11.77 4.87
CA ASP A 337 18.26 -11.60 3.49
C ASP A 337 16.74 -11.84 3.38
N LYS A 338 16.13 -12.52 4.36
CA LYS A 338 14.68 -12.78 4.43
C LYS A 338 13.90 -11.75 5.25
N PHE A 339 14.58 -10.81 5.91
CA PHE A 339 13.97 -9.79 6.78
C PHE A 339 14.19 -8.34 6.34
N ILE A 340 15.10 -8.10 5.39
CA ILE A 340 15.30 -6.78 4.78
C ILE A 340 14.35 -6.67 3.56
N PRO A 341 13.51 -5.61 3.46
CA PRO A 341 12.60 -5.46 2.33
C PRO A 341 13.34 -4.97 1.07
N GLY A 342 13.59 -5.91 0.14
CA GLY A 342 14.20 -5.64 -1.15
C GLY A 342 14.64 -6.92 -1.87
N TYR A 343 15.34 -6.76 -3.00
CA TYR A 343 16.08 -7.82 -3.68
C TYR A 343 17.53 -7.91 -3.20
N TYR A 344 18.17 -6.76 -2.91
CA TYR A 344 19.52 -6.67 -2.36
C TYR A 344 19.49 -6.47 -0.83
N GLY A 345 20.39 -7.14 -0.12
CA GLY A 345 20.41 -7.14 1.34
C GLY A 345 21.24 -6.02 1.95
N HIS A 346 22.31 -5.58 1.28
CA HIS A 346 23.27 -4.62 1.83
C HIS A 346 23.99 -3.82 0.72
N VAL A 347 24.55 -2.66 1.10
CA VAL A 347 25.27 -1.70 0.25
C VAL A 347 26.62 -1.36 0.88
N ALA A 348 27.67 -1.36 0.06
CA ALA A 348 29.03 -0.95 0.42
C ALA A 348 29.61 0.00 -0.65
N VAL A 349 30.72 0.66 -0.35
CA VAL A 349 31.43 1.56 -1.29
C VAL A 349 32.91 1.18 -1.38
N TYR A 350 33.45 1.01 -2.58
CA TYR A 350 34.87 0.73 -2.76
C TYR A 350 35.68 2.04 -2.74
N MET A 351 36.63 2.14 -1.81
CA MET A 351 37.39 3.39 -1.58
C MET A 351 38.65 3.51 -2.44
N GLY A 352 39.12 2.42 -3.03
CA GLY A 352 40.36 2.41 -3.83
C GLY A 352 41.60 1.91 -3.07
N THR A 353 42.59 1.45 -3.83
CA THR A 353 43.93 1.13 -3.28
C THR A 353 44.75 2.40 -3.03
N LYS A 354 45.89 2.28 -2.33
CA LYS A 354 46.84 3.38 -2.12
C LYS A 354 47.30 4.00 -3.44
N GLU A 355 47.55 3.18 -4.45
CA GLU A 355 48.01 3.61 -5.77
C GLU A 355 46.92 4.41 -6.50
N GLN A 356 45.66 3.93 -6.47
CA GLN A 356 44.51 4.63 -7.03
C GLN A 356 44.24 5.97 -6.31
N LEU A 357 44.37 6.00 -4.97
CA LEU A 357 44.17 7.20 -4.16
C LEU A 357 45.31 8.21 -4.30
N VAL A 358 46.56 7.77 -4.51
CA VAL A 358 47.70 8.65 -4.84
C VAL A 358 47.54 9.21 -6.26
N ALA A 359 47.12 8.40 -7.24
CA ALA A 359 46.92 8.84 -8.62
C ALA A 359 45.82 9.91 -8.78
N HIS A 360 44.85 9.98 -7.86
CA HIS A 360 43.84 11.05 -7.79
C HIS A 360 44.13 12.11 -6.72
N GLY A 361 45.32 12.10 -6.10
CA GLY A 361 45.71 13.07 -5.06
C GLY A 361 44.91 12.99 -3.74
N LEU A 362 44.05 11.98 -3.60
CA LEU A 362 43.13 11.79 -2.48
C LEU A 362 43.80 11.20 -1.24
N TRP A 363 44.95 10.52 -1.37
CA TRP A 363 45.58 9.75 -0.29
C TRP A 363 45.75 10.52 1.03
N ASN A 364 46.10 11.80 0.95
CA ASN A 364 46.32 12.67 2.12
C ASN A 364 45.01 13.17 2.76
N SER A 365 43.85 12.94 2.15
CA SER A 365 42.53 13.24 2.71
C SER A 365 42.02 12.15 3.66
N PHE A 366 42.64 10.97 3.67
CA PHE A 366 42.25 9.84 4.51
C PHE A 366 43.04 9.87 5.85
N PRO A 367 42.39 9.64 7.00
CA PRO A 367 43.07 9.64 8.29
C PRO A 367 43.99 8.41 8.41
N SER A 368 45.08 8.53 9.18
CA SER A 368 46.13 7.51 9.23
C SER A 368 45.70 6.14 9.79
N ALA A 369 44.54 6.05 10.46
CA ALA A 369 43.93 4.76 10.78
C ALA A 369 43.38 4.06 9.53
N MET A 370 42.70 4.80 8.67
CA MET A 370 42.08 4.32 7.42
C MET A 370 43.14 4.03 6.35
N GLN A 371 44.19 4.87 6.25
CA GLN A 371 45.36 4.61 5.42
C GLN A 371 46.02 3.25 5.76
N LYS A 372 46.19 2.94 7.06
CA LYS A 372 46.75 1.65 7.55
C LYS A 372 45.83 0.44 7.36
N GLN A 373 44.57 0.64 6.99
CA GLN A 373 43.67 -0.42 6.53
C GLN A 373 43.82 -0.62 5.02
N ILE A 374 43.81 0.47 4.25
CA ILE A 374 43.99 0.44 2.78
C ILE A 374 45.34 -0.18 2.39
N GLU A 375 46.41 0.09 3.14
CA GLU A 375 47.73 -0.54 2.97
C GLU A 375 47.75 -2.07 3.21
N LYS A 376 46.72 -2.63 3.85
CA LYS A 376 46.52 -4.09 4.01
C LYS A 376 45.55 -4.67 2.97
N GLY A 377 45.02 -3.84 2.06
CA GLY A 377 43.98 -4.23 1.11
C GLY A 377 42.54 -4.14 1.64
N GLU A 378 42.34 -3.64 2.87
CA GLU A 378 41.00 -3.35 3.41
C GLU A 378 40.49 -2.05 2.72
N THR A 379 39.61 -2.21 1.75
CA THR A 379 39.27 -1.20 0.72
C THR A 379 37.77 -1.08 0.44
N ILE A 380 36.93 -1.95 1.01
CA ILE A 380 35.47 -1.93 0.93
C ILE A 380 34.93 -1.29 2.20
N LEU A 381 34.22 -0.16 2.10
CA LEU A 381 33.59 0.52 3.22
C LEU A 381 32.18 -0.06 3.44
N GLU A 382 31.99 -0.80 4.53
CA GLU A 382 30.73 -1.41 4.93
C GLU A 382 30.24 -0.80 6.26
N ALA A 383 28.93 -0.57 6.38
CA ALA A 383 28.29 -0.37 7.68
C ALA A 383 27.76 -1.72 8.18
N LEU A 384 28.37 -2.29 9.22
CA LEU A 384 28.06 -3.64 9.71
C LEU A 384 27.40 -3.65 11.09
N ARG A 385 26.27 -4.36 11.15
CA ARG A 385 25.43 -4.53 12.34
C ARG A 385 26.00 -5.51 13.36
N TYR A 386 26.65 -6.58 12.87
CA TYR A 386 27.41 -7.60 13.59
C TYR A 386 28.05 -8.52 12.54
N ASP A 387 29.36 -8.75 12.58
CA ASP A 387 30.03 -9.64 11.62
C ASP A 387 29.99 -11.11 12.06
N ALA A 388 29.04 -11.87 11.52
CA ALA A 388 28.97 -13.31 11.74
C ALA A 388 30.07 -14.11 11.03
N ARG A 389 30.90 -13.49 10.15
CA ARG A 389 31.93 -14.19 9.36
C ARG A 389 33.15 -14.62 10.19
N GLN A 390 33.45 -13.97 11.32
CA GLN A 390 34.63 -14.27 12.15
C GLN A 390 34.39 -15.10 13.43
N GLY A 391 33.13 -15.35 13.79
CA GLY A 391 32.78 -16.07 15.03
C GLY A 391 33.00 -15.24 16.32
N LEU A 392 32.61 -15.83 17.46
CA LEU A 392 32.42 -15.13 18.74
C LEU A 392 33.71 -14.67 19.46
N SER A 393 34.90 -14.85 18.89
CA SER A 393 36.19 -14.73 19.61
C SER A 393 36.95 -13.42 19.40
N LYS A 394 36.43 -12.47 18.59
CA LYS A 394 36.98 -11.11 18.50
C LYS A 394 35.95 -10.04 18.86
N LYS A 395 36.45 -9.00 19.51
CA LYS A 395 35.74 -7.81 20.01
C LYS A 395 35.41 -6.83 18.87
N ALA A 396 34.92 -7.35 17.75
CA ALA A 396 34.95 -6.71 16.43
C ALA A 396 33.74 -5.79 16.17
N LEU A 397 33.86 -4.56 16.66
CA LEU A 397 33.42 -3.32 16.00
C LEU A 397 32.10 -3.40 15.19
N GLU A 398 30.98 -3.17 15.87
CA GLU A 398 29.70 -2.80 15.22
C GLU A 398 29.82 -1.36 14.69
N GLY A 399 29.63 -1.14 13.38
CA GLY A 399 29.78 0.18 12.77
C GLY A 399 30.31 0.21 11.33
N VAL A 400 30.65 1.42 10.88
CA VAL A 400 31.24 1.73 9.57
C VAL A 400 32.74 1.48 9.59
N GLN A 401 33.22 0.53 8.79
CA GLN A 401 34.64 0.13 8.75
C GLN A 401 35.09 -0.32 7.36
N LEU A 402 36.41 -0.41 7.15
CA LEU A 402 36.99 -0.99 5.93
C LEU A 402 37.25 -2.48 6.10
N ASN A 403 36.90 -3.25 5.06
CA ASN A 403 37.17 -4.69 4.93
C ASN A 403 37.84 -5.00 3.58
N SER A 404 38.43 -6.19 3.44
CA SER A 404 38.98 -6.67 2.17
C SER A 404 37.87 -7.16 1.22
N LEU A 405 38.14 -7.17 -0.09
CA LEU A 405 37.23 -7.77 -1.06
C LEU A 405 37.00 -9.26 -0.77
N GLU A 406 38.03 -9.98 -0.33
CA GLU A 406 37.96 -11.38 0.12
C GLU A 406 36.96 -11.61 1.26
N HIS A 407 36.74 -10.60 2.13
CA HIS A 407 35.73 -10.63 3.19
C HIS A 407 34.32 -10.34 2.66
N PHE A 408 34.22 -9.40 1.72
CA PHE A 408 32.96 -9.03 1.06
C PHE A 408 32.40 -10.18 0.21
N LEU A 409 33.25 -10.97 -0.46
CA LEU A 409 32.82 -12.02 -1.40
C LEU A 409 32.19 -13.28 -0.78
N ASP A 410 31.92 -13.37 0.53
CA ASP A 410 31.09 -14.45 1.13
C ASP A 410 29.58 -14.23 0.85
N ILE A 411 29.23 -14.16 -0.44
CA ILE A 411 27.90 -13.78 -0.96
C ILE A 411 27.51 -14.67 -2.15
N ASP A 412 26.23 -14.69 -2.52
CA ASP A 412 25.73 -15.46 -3.67
C ASP A 412 25.56 -14.61 -4.94
N GLU A 413 25.33 -13.31 -4.82
CA GLU A 413 25.20 -12.40 -5.97
C GLU A 413 25.88 -11.07 -5.65
N LEU A 414 26.57 -10.51 -6.65
CA LEU A 414 27.25 -9.21 -6.60
C LEU A 414 26.75 -8.34 -7.74
N LEU A 415 26.45 -7.08 -7.46
CA LEU A 415 26.25 -6.03 -8.45
C LEU A 415 27.14 -4.84 -8.10
N VAL A 416 27.86 -4.31 -9.09
CA VAL A 416 28.69 -3.11 -8.94
C VAL A 416 28.17 -2.01 -9.87
N LEU A 417 27.95 -0.83 -9.31
CA LEU A 417 27.43 0.36 -9.98
C LEU A 417 28.48 1.47 -10.02
N ARG A 418 28.56 2.17 -11.16
CA ARG A 418 29.43 3.33 -11.38
C ARG A 418 28.64 4.51 -11.95
N SER A 419 29.07 5.74 -11.69
CA SER A 419 28.56 6.92 -12.38
C SER A 419 28.69 6.79 -13.91
N VAL A 420 27.63 7.15 -14.64
CA VAL A 420 27.61 7.19 -16.12
C VAL A 420 28.57 8.24 -16.67
N GLN A 421 28.76 9.35 -15.93
CA GLN A 421 29.75 10.36 -16.26
C GLN A 421 31.02 10.18 -15.40
N PRO A 422 32.23 10.36 -15.95
CA PRO A 422 33.46 10.34 -15.15
C PRO A 422 33.40 11.36 -14.01
N LEU A 423 33.73 10.94 -12.79
CA LEU A 423 33.71 11.82 -11.62
C LEU A 423 34.77 12.92 -11.75
N THR A 424 34.37 14.17 -11.51
CA THR A 424 35.30 15.29 -11.40
C THR A 424 36.18 15.16 -10.16
N GLU A 425 37.37 15.78 -10.16
CA GLU A 425 38.27 15.74 -9.00
C GLU A 425 37.64 16.37 -7.74
N ASP A 426 36.71 17.31 -7.88
CA ASP A 426 36.01 17.90 -6.73
C ASP A 426 34.88 17.01 -6.19
N GLN A 427 34.17 16.25 -7.04
CA GLN A 427 33.29 15.17 -6.59
C GLN A 427 34.09 14.08 -5.86
N LYS A 428 35.25 13.68 -6.37
CA LYS A 428 36.11 12.69 -5.71
C LYS A 428 36.56 13.17 -4.32
N LYS A 429 36.97 14.43 -4.17
CA LYS A 429 37.30 15.03 -2.86
C LYS A 429 36.09 15.08 -1.93
N LEU A 430 34.90 15.44 -2.45
CA LEU A 430 33.65 15.48 -1.70
C LEU A 430 33.28 14.08 -1.17
N TYR A 431 33.29 13.05 -2.03
CA TYR A 431 32.99 11.68 -1.65
C TYR A 431 34.03 11.11 -0.67
N ALA A 432 35.33 11.38 -0.90
CA ALA A 432 36.39 10.99 0.04
C ALA A 432 36.14 11.58 1.44
N LYS A 433 35.87 12.89 1.51
CA LYS A 433 35.55 13.58 2.77
C LYS A 433 34.29 13.00 3.41
N ASN A 434 33.20 12.86 2.66
CA ASN A 434 31.93 12.35 3.19
C ASN A 434 32.06 10.90 3.71
N ALA A 435 32.88 10.07 3.07
CA ALA A 435 33.17 8.71 3.52
C ALA A 435 34.04 8.68 4.79
N VAL A 436 35.09 9.51 4.84
CA VAL A 436 35.92 9.71 6.04
C VAL A 436 35.08 10.20 7.22
N ASP A 437 34.15 11.13 6.99
CA ASP A 437 33.21 11.66 7.98
C ASP A 437 32.23 10.59 8.52
N GLN A 438 32.14 9.39 7.92
CA GLN A 438 31.35 8.26 8.43
C GLN A 438 32.19 7.17 9.10
N PHE A 439 33.50 7.10 8.82
CA PHE A 439 34.37 6.02 9.26
C PHE A 439 34.43 5.92 10.79
N GLY A 440 34.21 4.72 11.33
CA GLY A 440 34.17 4.46 12.78
C GLY A 440 32.84 4.80 13.47
N LYS A 441 31.81 5.30 12.77
CA LYS A 441 30.49 5.52 13.38
C LYS A 441 29.80 4.20 13.70
N PRO A 442 29.09 4.09 14.85
CA PRO A 442 28.31 2.90 15.17
C PRO A 442 27.12 2.72 14.20
N TYR A 443 26.73 1.47 14.00
CA TYR A 443 25.67 1.10 13.07
C TYR A 443 24.30 1.63 13.56
N ASP A 444 23.48 2.20 12.67
CA ASP A 444 22.10 2.55 13.03
C ASP A 444 21.16 1.35 12.90
N PHE A 445 20.34 1.14 13.93
CA PHE A 445 19.34 0.08 13.95
C PHE A 445 17.94 0.59 13.56
N ASN A 446 17.78 1.90 13.27
CA ASN A 446 16.49 2.58 13.07
C ASN A 446 16.20 3.05 11.63
N PHE A 447 17.21 3.12 10.77
CA PHE A 447 17.15 3.50 9.35
C PHE A 447 16.70 4.97 9.13
N ASP A 448 17.26 5.92 9.91
CA ASP A 448 16.85 7.34 9.89
C ASP A 448 17.90 8.32 9.33
N VAL A 449 17.79 8.58 8.02
CA VAL A 449 18.66 9.42 7.17
C VAL A 449 18.80 10.90 7.59
N ASN A 450 18.14 11.32 8.67
CA ASN A 450 18.17 12.67 9.21
C ASN A 450 19.10 12.80 10.42
N THR A 451 19.68 11.69 10.90
CA THR A 451 20.62 11.67 12.03
C THR A 451 22.06 11.57 11.54
N LYS A 452 23.02 12.23 12.22
CA LYS A 452 24.43 12.30 11.75
C LYS A 452 25.40 11.43 12.55
N GLU A 453 24.90 10.69 13.54
CA GLU A 453 25.70 10.03 14.58
C GLU A 453 25.80 8.50 14.42
N LYS A 454 24.92 7.90 13.62
CA LYS A 454 24.84 6.45 13.37
C LYS A 454 24.45 6.23 11.91
N ILE A 455 24.87 5.12 11.30
CA ILE A 455 24.76 4.90 9.85
C ILE A 455 24.26 3.48 9.49
N VAL A 456 23.32 3.38 8.55
CA VAL A 456 22.93 2.14 7.84
C VAL A 456 23.72 1.96 6.55
N CYS A 457 23.87 0.72 6.07
CA CYS A 457 24.53 0.40 4.80
C CYS A 457 23.95 1.13 3.57
N SER A 458 22.62 1.22 3.41
CA SER A 458 21.99 1.98 2.32
C SER A 458 22.07 3.50 2.50
N GLU A 459 22.17 3.96 3.74
CA GLU A 459 22.36 5.38 4.10
C GLU A 459 23.81 5.84 3.86
N LEU A 460 24.79 4.94 3.97
CA LEU A 460 26.19 5.21 3.63
C LEU A 460 26.32 5.73 2.18
N ALA A 461 25.55 5.19 1.23
CA ALA A 461 25.48 5.73 -0.13
C ALA A 461 24.78 7.11 -0.17
N TYR A 462 23.66 7.28 0.52
CA TYR A 462 22.92 8.56 0.60
C TYR A 462 23.81 9.72 1.10
N ILE A 463 24.67 9.45 2.08
CA ILE A 463 25.52 10.46 2.74
C ILE A 463 26.88 10.66 2.03
N ILE A 464 27.41 9.66 1.32
CA ILE A 464 28.62 9.83 0.51
C ILE A 464 28.32 10.65 -0.76
N PHE A 465 27.28 10.27 -1.50
CA PHE A 465 26.95 10.80 -2.83
C PHE A 465 25.83 11.86 -2.74
N THR A 466 26.15 12.99 -2.11
CA THR A 466 25.17 14.06 -1.76
C THR A 466 24.66 14.88 -2.95
N ASP A 467 25.29 14.76 -4.12
CA ASP A 467 24.88 15.39 -5.38
C ASP A 467 23.91 14.51 -6.19
N LEU A 468 23.73 13.23 -5.83
CA LEU A 468 22.78 12.32 -6.46
C LEU A 468 21.40 12.40 -5.79
N SER A 469 20.35 12.59 -6.60
CA SER A 469 18.97 12.68 -6.12
C SER A 469 18.37 11.28 -5.86
N TRP A 470 18.67 10.72 -4.69
CA TRP A 470 18.26 9.37 -4.25
C TRP A 470 16.75 9.18 -4.11
N PRO A 471 16.18 8.00 -4.45
CA PRO A 471 14.78 7.71 -4.19
C PRO A 471 14.59 7.43 -2.70
N THR A 472 13.60 8.06 -2.06
CA THR A 472 13.22 7.74 -0.69
C THR A 472 11.74 7.41 -0.61
N ALA A 473 11.39 6.38 0.17
CA ALA A 473 10.00 6.04 0.44
C ALA A 473 9.55 6.67 1.75
N LYS A 474 8.28 7.12 1.81
CA LYS A 474 7.71 7.70 3.03
C LYS A 474 7.00 6.63 3.86
N SER A 475 7.76 5.92 4.70
CA SER A 475 7.25 4.83 5.55
C SER A 475 7.04 5.32 6.98
N ALA A 476 5.84 5.09 7.53
CA ALA A 476 5.43 5.58 8.86
C ALA A 476 5.76 7.06 9.13
N GLY A 477 5.63 7.91 8.09
CA GLY A 477 5.87 9.36 8.13
C GLY A 477 7.29 9.82 7.79
N ARG A 478 8.31 8.93 7.84
CA ARG A 478 9.72 9.28 7.60
C ARG A 478 10.19 8.87 6.22
N HIS A 479 11.18 9.59 5.70
CA HIS A 479 11.90 9.23 4.47
C HIS A 479 12.96 8.17 4.78
N THR A 480 13.00 7.07 4.03
CA THR A 480 14.01 6.02 4.18
C THR A 480 14.59 5.56 2.83
N ILE A 481 15.83 5.08 2.85
CA ILE A 481 16.56 4.53 1.69
C ILE A 481 16.93 3.06 1.93
N SER A 482 16.67 2.20 0.95
CA SER A 482 17.00 0.76 0.97
C SER A 482 18.10 0.44 -0.06
N PRO A 483 18.73 -0.75 -0.01
CA PRO A 483 19.61 -1.23 -1.08
C PRO A 483 18.95 -1.18 -2.46
N ASP A 484 17.66 -1.52 -2.55
CA ASP A 484 16.88 -1.42 -3.79
C ASP A 484 16.68 0.03 -4.26
N HIS A 485 16.56 1.02 -3.35
CA HIS A 485 16.53 2.43 -3.74
C HIS A 485 17.90 2.92 -4.24
N VAL A 486 19.00 2.38 -3.71
CA VAL A 486 20.35 2.65 -4.22
C VAL A 486 20.52 2.04 -5.62
N MET A 487 20.09 0.78 -5.78
CA MET A 487 20.06 0.07 -7.06
C MET A 487 19.22 0.79 -8.12
N ALA A 488 18.10 1.42 -7.74
CA ALA A 488 17.21 2.12 -8.67
C ALA A 488 17.84 3.35 -9.38
N GLN A 489 19.04 3.78 -8.99
CA GLN A 489 19.85 4.73 -9.77
C GLN A 489 20.61 4.10 -10.94
N ALA A 490 20.49 2.78 -11.16
CA ALA A 490 21.03 2.05 -12.31
C ALA A 490 19.98 1.76 -13.40
N PHE A 491 18.77 2.31 -13.28
CA PHE A 491 17.73 2.22 -14.32
C PHE A 491 18.07 3.10 -15.54
N PRO A 492 17.43 2.90 -16.70
CA PRO A 492 17.62 3.75 -17.87
C PRO A 492 17.45 5.25 -17.54
N ASN A 493 18.32 6.08 -18.12
CA ASN A 493 18.36 7.54 -17.92
C ASN A 493 18.61 7.99 -16.45
N LYS A 494 19.33 7.16 -15.67
CA LYS A 494 19.79 7.49 -14.30
C LYS A 494 21.30 7.72 -14.24
N PRO A 495 21.82 8.38 -13.17
CA PRO A 495 23.23 8.74 -13.08
C PRO A 495 24.19 7.56 -12.85
N LEU A 496 23.73 6.36 -12.49
CA LEU A 496 24.58 5.17 -12.36
C LEU A 496 24.29 4.14 -13.46
N HIS A 497 25.22 3.23 -13.70
CA HIS A 497 25.06 2.06 -14.56
C HIS A 497 25.77 0.84 -13.95
N PRO A 498 25.32 -0.40 -14.26
CA PRO A 498 26.01 -1.62 -13.86
C PRO A 498 27.32 -1.78 -14.65
N ILE A 499 28.44 -2.03 -13.96
CA ILE A 499 29.75 -2.32 -14.60
C ILE A 499 30.18 -3.78 -14.47
N LEU A 500 29.60 -4.50 -13.51
CA LEU A 500 29.94 -5.87 -13.16
C LEU A 500 28.75 -6.49 -12.42
N MET A 501 28.37 -7.71 -12.79
CA MET A 501 27.34 -8.46 -12.08
C MET A 501 27.70 -9.96 -12.08
N TYR A 502 27.48 -10.61 -10.95
CA TYR A 502 27.65 -12.06 -10.78
C TYR A 502 26.35 -12.68 -10.25
N ASP A 503 25.91 -13.76 -10.89
CA ASP A 503 24.97 -14.74 -10.32
C ASP A 503 25.80 -15.97 -9.93
N LYS A 504 26.00 -16.17 -8.62
CA LYS A 504 26.83 -17.23 -8.04
C LYS A 504 28.25 -17.16 -8.58
N ASN A 505 28.82 -18.29 -8.99
CA ASN A 505 30.15 -18.38 -9.58
C ASN A 505 30.20 -17.93 -11.06
N ARG A 506 29.18 -17.23 -11.59
CA ARG A 506 29.14 -16.79 -12.99
C ARG A 506 29.03 -15.27 -13.11
N GLU A 507 30.05 -14.68 -13.74
CA GLU A 507 29.99 -13.31 -14.26
C GLU A 507 28.95 -13.22 -15.40
N LEU A 508 28.00 -12.30 -15.26
CA LEU A 508 27.02 -11.96 -16.29
C LEU A 508 27.64 -10.97 -17.28
N LYS A 509 28.42 -11.51 -18.22
CA LYS A 509 29.15 -10.71 -19.22
C LYS A 509 28.21 -10.05 -20.22
N GLU A 510 28.35 -8.74 -20.35
CA GLU A 510 27.72 -7.97 -21.42
C GLU A 510 28.27 -8.47 -22.78
N HIS A 511 27.40 -9.11 -23.55
CA HIS A 511 27.66 -9.51 -24.92
C HIS A 511 26.85 -8.59 -25.82
N SER A 512 27.54 -7.90 -26.73
CA SER A 512 27.09 -6.75 -27.55
C SER A 512 25.65 -6.78 -28.04
N ASP A 513 25.16 -7.97 -28.41
CA ASP A 513 23.87 -8.14 -29.08
C ASP A 513 22.86 -9.02 -28.30
N LYS A 514 23.17 -9.42 -27.05
CA LYS A 514 22.42 -10.50 -26.35
C LYS A 514 22.12 -10.30 -24.87
N LEU A 515 22.94 -9.57 -24.10
CA LEU A 515 22.68 -9.34 -22.68
C LEU A 515 22.87 -7.87 -22.34
N ASP A 516 21.78 -7.21 -21.96
CA ASP A 516 21.77 -5.87 -21.37
C ASP A 516 21.63 -6.05 -19.86
N LEU A 517 22.66 -5.61 -19.12
CA LEU A 517 22.75 -5.79 -17.67
C LEU A 517 21.65 -5.05 -16.91
N ALA A 518 21.22 -3.87 -17.38
CA ALA A 518 20.13 -3.13 -16.77
C ALA A 518 18.78 -3.83 -16.99
N LYS A 519 18.53 -4.42 -18.17
CA LYS A 519 17.32 -5.21 -18.45
C LYS A 519 17.27 -6.51 -17.64
N GLU A 520 18.39 -7.18 -17.42
CA GLU A 520 18.43 -8.44 -16.65
C GLU A 520 18.30 -8.20 -15.14
N LEU A 521 18.96 -7.15 -14.63
CA LEU A 521 18.72 -6.58 -13.29
C LEU A 521 17.22 -6.31 -13.09
N TYR A 522 16.58 -5.62 -14.05
CA TYR A 522 15.16 -5.29 -14.00
C TYR A 522 14.26 -6.53 -13.88
N ARG A 523 14.46 -7.53 -14.76
CA ARG A 523 13.71 -8.81 -14.75
C ARG A 523 13.81 -9.53 -13.41
N ASN A 524 15.01 -9.58 -12.85
CA ASN A 524 15.28 -10.31 -11.61
C ASN A 524 14.50 -9.74 -10.41
N ILE A 525 14.31 -8.42 -10.36
CA ILE A 525 13.53 -7.73 -9.31
C ILE A 525 12.03 -7.91 -9.54
N GLN A 526 11.55 -7.66 -10.77
CA GLN A 526 10.13 -7.83 -11.14
C GLN A 526 9.59 -9.20 -10.73
N ARG A 527 10.37 -10.27 -10.95
CA ARG A 527 9.98 -11.66 -10.68
C ARG A 527 9.79 -11.99 -9.19
N LYS A 528 10.00 -11.04 -8.26
CA LYS A 528 9.87 -11.30 -6.81
C LYS A 528 9.12 -10.23 -6.02
N TYR A 529 9.12 -8.96 -6.43
CA TYR A 529 8.43 -7.88 -5.70
C TYR A 529 7.69 -6.90 -6.64
N SER A 530 6.38 -6.76 -6.44
CA SER A 530 5.48 -5.99 -7.32
C SER A 530 5.16 -4.57 -6.85
N SER A 531 5.57 -4.18 -5.65
CA SER A 531 5.02 -3.03 -4.90
C SER A 531 5.99 -1.88 -4.63
N ILE A 532 7.27 -2.00 -5.00
CA ILE A 532 8.34 -1.10 -4.53
C ILE A 532 8.76 -0.04 -5.57
N VAL A 533 8.39 -0.19 -6.85
CA VAL A 533 9.05 0.53 -7.98
C VAL A 533 8.10 1.42 -8.81
N TYR A 534 7.14 2.11 -8.17
CA TYR A 534 6.32 3.13 -8.84
C TYR A 534 6.33 4.46 -8.09
N LYS A 535 6.54 5.56 -8.80
CA LYS A 535 6.38 6.91 -8.27
C LYS A 535 4.89 7.26 -8.17
N GLU A 536 4.50 8.02 -7.15
CA GLU A 536 3.19 8.67 -7.16
C GLU A 536 3.06 9.67 -8.33
N GLU A 537 4.18 10.34 -8.65
CA GLU A 537 4.31 11.28 -9.78
C GLU A 537 4.06 10.63 -11.16
N SER A 538 4.28 9.32 -11.32
CA SER A 538 4.06 8.60 -12.58
C SER A 538 2.62 8.12 -12.76
N ILE A 539 1.74 8.36 -11.78
CA ILE A 539 0.30 8.11 -11.91
C ILE A 539 -0.58 9.31 -11.54
N PHE A 540 -0.01 10.38 -10.96
CA PHE A 540 -0.72 11.62 -10.68
C PHE A 540 0.21 12.81 -10.87
N ARG A 541 -0.18 13.75 -11.73
CA ARG A 541 0.51 15.05 -11.86
C ARG A 541 -0.50 16.14 -12.21
N ARG A 542 -0.43 17.26 -11.49
CA ARG A 542 -1.01 18.53 -11.94
C ARG A 542 0.14 19.42 -12.43
N SER A 543 -0.06 20.13 -13.54
CA SER A 543 0.88 21.16 -13.98
C SER A 543 0.15 22.35 -14.59
N THR A 544 0.74 23.53 -14.37
CA THR A 544 0.37 24.79 -15.02
C THR A 544 1.17 25.08 -16.28
N ASP A 545 2.06 24.17 -16.71
CA ASP A 545 2.73 24.29 -18.01
C ASP A 545 1.67 24.27 -19.13
N PRO A 546 1.78 25.14 -20.15
CA PRO A 546 0.87 25.14 -21.29
C PRO A 546 1.03 23.85 -22.12
N GLN A 547 -0.03 23.07 -22.21
CA GLN A 547 -0.14 21.92 -23.11
C GLN A 547 -0.85 22.35 -24.40
N GLU A 548 -0.26 22.14 -25.57
CA GLU A 548 -1.00 22.15 -26.83
C GLU A 548 -2.00 20.99 -26.81
N ILE A 549 -3.28 21.27 -27.07
CA ILE A 549 -4.35 20.26 -27.05
C ILE A 549 -5.19 20.26 -28.31
N MET A 550 -5.70 19.07 -28.69
CA MET A 550 -6.70 18.91 -29.73
C MET A 550 -7.77 17.89 -29.31
N HIS A 551 -9.03 18.30 -29.36
CA HIS A 551 -10.19 17.49 -28.96
C HIS A 551 -10.69 16.68 -30.16
N LEU A 552 -10.47 15.36 -30.12
CA LEU A 552 -10.70 14.44 -31.22
C LEU A 552 -12.05 13.74 -31.04
N THR A 553 -13.11 14.32 -31.62
CA THR A 553 -14.47 13.77 -31.55
C THR A 553 -14.75 12.79 -32.68
N SER A 554 -14.22 13.02 -33.89
CA SER A 554 -14.32 12.08 -35.01
C SER A 554 -13.23 11.00 -34.95
N GLY A 555 -13.62 9.75 -35.17
CA GLY A 555 -12.77 8.58 -35.17
C GLY A 555 -11.80 8.52 -36.35
N ILE A 556 -12.25 8.81 -37.57
CA ILE A 556 -11.34 8.82 -38.72
C ILE A 556 -10.29 9.94 -38.62
N ALA A 557 -10.64 11.08 -38.00
CA ALA A 557 -9.69 12.12 -37.62
C ALA A 557 -8.72 11.66 -36.50
N ALA A 558 -9.23 10.96 -35.48
CA ALA A 558 -8.43 10.39 -34.41
C ALA A 558 -7.50 9.25 -34.87
N LEU A 559 -7.84 8.56 -35.96
CA LEU A 559 -6.97 7.59 -36.65
C LEU A 559 -5.90 8.30 -37.48
N GLN A 560 -6.28 9.30 -38.27
CA GLN A 560 -5.33 10.12 -39.04
C GLN A 560 -4.26 10.75 -38.14
N LYS A 561 -4.63 11.39 -37.01
CA LYS A 561 -3.64 11.97 -36.10
C LYS A 561 -2.74 10.92 -35.43
N ARG A 562 -3.23 9.70 -35.16
CA ARG A 562 -2.38 8.57 -34.72
C ARG A 562 -1.36 8.18 -35.80
N ILE A 563 -1.76 8.12 -37.07
CA ILE A 563 -0.86 7.83 -38.20
C ILE A 563 0.19 8.93 -38.36
N GLU A 564 -0.20 10.21 -38.29
CA GLU A 564 0.73 11.35 -38.30
C GLU A 564 1.76 11.28 -37.16
N MET A 565 1.31 10.96 -35.94
CA MET A 565 2.16 10.78 -34.76
C MET A 565 3.14 9.60 -34.90
N ILE A 566 2.69 8.46 -35.44
CA ILE A 566 3.56 7.31 -35.71
C ILE A 566 4.59 7.65 -36.80
N ARG A 567 4.23 8.47 -37.79
CA ARG A 567 5.15 8.95 -38.84
C ARG A 567 6.14 10.00 -38.34
N SER A 568 5.74 10.89 -37.43
CA SER A 568 6.61 11.96 -36.91
C SER A 568 7.62 11.49 -35.86
N ALA A 569 7.39 10.33 -35.22
CA ALA A 569 8.24 9.77 -34.17
C ALA A 569 9.73 9.67 -34.55
N LYS A 570 10.61 10.05 -33.62
CA LYS A 570 12.05 10.18 -33.84
C LYS A 570 12.89 9.14 -33.09
N ASN A 571 12.42 8.64 -31.95
CA ASN A 571 13.19 7.80 -31.03
C ASN A 571 12.35 6.71 -30.36
N THR A 572 11.16 7.05 -29.83
CA THR A 572 10.30 6.12 -29.07
C THR A 572 8.82 6.23 -29.43
N ILE A 573 8.15 5.09 -29.49
CA ILE A 573 6.70 4.96 -29.62
C ILE A 573 6.19 3.97 -28.55
N ASP A 574 5.25 4.42 -27.74
CA ASP A 574 4.62 3.63 -26.68
C ASP A 574 3.10 3.54 -26.91
N LEU A 575 2.56 2.33 -27.08
CA LEU A 575 1.13 2.06 -27.22
C LEU A 575 0.62 1.18 -26.08
N GLU A 576 -0.49 1.57 -25.47
CA GLU A 576 -1.24 0.75 -24.51
C GLU A 576 -2.72 0.73 -24.89
N TYR A 577 -3.31 -0.45 -25.02
CA TYR A 577 -4.73 -0.59 -25.36
C TYR A 577 -5.39 -1.83 -24.73
N PHE A 578 -6.63 -1.65 -24.28
CA PHE A 578 -7.49 -2.74 -23.82
C PHE A 578 -7.89 -3.71 -24.95
N ILE A 579 -8.13 -3.20 -26.16
CA ILE A 579 -8.46 -4.00 -27.36
C ILE A 579 -7.62 -3.51 -28.56
N TYR A 580 -7.00 -4.45 -29.28
CA TYR A 580 -6.23 -4.19 -30.50
C TYR A 580 -6.45 -5.32 -31.53
N LYS A 581 -7.26 -5.07 -32.57
CA LYS A 581 -7.79 -6.10 -33.48
C LYS A 581 -6.90 -6.45 -34.70
N ALA A 582 -5.57 -6.49 -34.52
CA ALA A 582 -4.59 -6.62 -35.61
C ALA A 582 -4.87 -7.73 -36.64
N GLU A 583 -5.43 -8.84 -36.19
CA GLU A 583 -5.59 -10.08 -36.97
C GLU A 583 -6.73 -10.07 -38.00
N SER A 584 -7.69 -9.16 -37.86
CA SER A 584 -8.93 -9.16 -38.64
C SER A 584 -9.40 -7.78 -39.07
N ASP A 585 -9.03 -6.73 -38.33
CA ASP A 585 -9.54 -5.38 -38.55
C ASP A 585 -8.66 -4.53 -39.49
N PRO A 586 -9.24 -3.85 -40.50
CA PRO A 586 -8.48 -2.98 -41.41
C PRO A 586 -7.77 -1.81 -40.72
N ALA A 587 -8.42 -1.07 -39.82
CA ALA A 587 -7.78 0.05 -39.14
C ALA A 587 -6.61 -0.41 -38.25
N ALA A 588 -6.78 -1.53 -37.55
CA ALA A 588 -5.71 -2.16 -36.78
C ALA A 588 -4.53 -2.62 -37.66
N ARG A 589 -4.79 -3.15 -38.87
CA ARG A 589 -3.71 -3.46 -39.84
C ARG A 589 -2.96 -2.21 -40.28
N ILE A 590 -3.65 -1.13 -40.65
CA ILE A 590 -2.98 0.12 -41.07
C ILE A 590 -2.08 0.68 -39.95
N VAL A 591 -2.58 0.79 -38.72
CA VAL A 591 -1.75 1.22 -37.57
C VAL A 591 -0.52 0.31 -37.41
N THR A 592 -0.70 -1.00 -37.54
CA THR A 592 0.39 -1.98 -37.43
C THR A 592 1.43 -1.83 -38.56
N GLN A 593 1.00 -1.58 -39.79
CA GLN A 593 1.86 -1.38 -40.96
C GLN A 593 2.68 -0.08 -40.85
N GLU A 594 2.10 1.00 -40.33
CA GLU A 594 2.81 2.26 -40.05
C GLU A 594 3.86 2.07 -38.94
N LEU A 595 3.54 1.34 -37.86
CA LEU A 595 4.49 1.00 -36.80
C LEU A 595 5.66 0.16 -37.34
N ILE A 596 5.40 -0.88 -38.13
CA ILE A 596 6.43 -1.72 -38.76
C ILE A 596 7.31 -0.92 -39.72
N THR A 597 6.74 0.10 -40.39
CA THR A 597 7.49 1.01 -41.26
C THR A 597 8.41 1.93 -40.45
N LYS A 598 7.93 2.47 -39.32
CA LYS A 598 8.73 3.32 -38.43
C LYS A 598 9.83 2.55 -37.68
N ALA A 599 9.56 1.32 -37.22
CA ALA A 599 10.54 0.46 -36.53
C ALA A 599 11.80 0.14 -37.37
N LYS A 600 11.76 0.36 -38.70
CA LYS A 600 12.88 0.16 -39.61
C LYS A 600 13.79 1.40 -39.75
N GLN A 601 13.35 2.56 -39.26
CA GLN A 601 14.10 3.82 -39.29
C GLN A 601 15.09 3.91 -38.11
N GLN A 602 16.19 4.66 -38.28
CA GLN A 602 17.13 4.93 -37.18
C GLN A 602 16.50 5.89 -36.16
N SER A 603 16.93 5.80 -34.90
CA SER A 603 16.63 6.79 -33.86
C SER A 603 17.46 8.06 -34.06
N GLU A 604 16.88 9.24 -33.89
CA GLU A 604 17.62 10.51 -33.98
C GLU A 604 18.58 10.72 -32.79
N ALA A 605 18.18 10.30 -31.59
CA ALA A 605 19.00 10.39 -30.38
C ALA A 605 20.11 9.32 -30.32
N ASP A 606 20.01 8.27 -31.13
CA ASP A 606 21.06 7.25 -31.27
C ASP A 606 21.00 6.60 -32.67
N PRO A 607 21.75 7.12 -33.64
CA PRO A 607 21.77 6.59 -35.01
C PRO A 607 22.30 5.16 -35.16
N SER A 608 22.84 4.53 -34.10
CA SER A 608 23.18 3.10 -34.10
C SER A 608 21.96 2.21 -33.86
N LYS A 609 20.90 2.76 -33.25
CA LYS A 609 19.67 2.05 -32.86
C LYS A 609 18.50 2.41 -33.79
N LYS A 610 17.50 1.51 -33.82
CA LYS A 610 16.20 1.76 -34.45
C LYS A 610 15.28 2.55 -33.52
N VAL A 611 14.25 3.18 -34.09
CA VAL A 611 13.14 3.76 -33.30
C VAL A 611 12.50 2.64 -32.47
N ALA A 612 12.51 2.80 -31.15
CA ALA A 612 12.03 1.78 -30.23
C ALA A 612 10.51 1.83 -30.10
N ILE A 613 9.83 0.71 -30.39
CA ILE A 613 8.37 0.61 -30.30
C ILE A 613 7.98 -0.42 -29.24
N ARG A 614 7.14 -0.01 -28.28
CA ARG A 614 6.58 -0.84 -27.20
C ARG A 614 5.05 -0.89 -27.30
N VAL A 615 4.45 -2.08 -27.28
CA VAL A 615 3.00 -2.31 -27.41
C VAL A 615 2.48 -3.19 -26.27
N LEU A 616 1.71 -2.60 -25.35
CA LEU A 616 1.11 -3.27 -24.21
C LEU A 616 -0.40 -3.52 -24.43
N ILE A 617 -0.82 -4.78 -24.36
CA ILE A 617 -2.22 -5.19 -24.55
C ILE A 617 -2.74 -5.90 -23.29
N ASP A 618 -4.00 -5.71 -22.92
CA ASP A 618 -4.65 -6.52 -21.87
C ASP A 618 -4.93 -7.95 -22.38
N ALA A 619 -4.59 -8.94 -21.56
CA ALA A 619 -4.81 -10.36 -21.83
C ALA A 619 -5.67 -11.04 -20.75
N SER A 620 -6.50 -10.28 -20.02
CA SER A 620 -7.48 -10.87 -19.09
C SER A 620 -8.39 -11.86 -19.82
N ALA A 621 -8.86 -12.90 -19.13
CA ALA A 621 -9.56 -14.05 -19.74
C ALA A 621 -10.87 -13.72 -20.48
N THR A 622 -11.33 -12.47 -20.41
CA THR A 622 -12.52 -11.95 -21.12
C THR A 622 -12.18 -11.11 -22.37
N VAL A 623 -10.90 -10.92 -22.68
CA VAL A 623 -10.41 -10.13 -23.83
C VAL A 623 -9.83 -11.06 -24.89
N LEU A 624 -10.09 -10.74 -26.16
CA LEU A 624 -9.40 -11.38 -27.27
C LEU A 624 -7.97 -10.83 -27.36
N LYS A 625 -7.05 -11.42 -26.57
CA LYS A 625 -5.62 -11.08 -26.67
C LYS A 625 -5.11 -11.29 -28.10
N LEU A 626 -4.12 -10.50 -28.49
CA LEU A 626 -3.36 -10.75 -29.72
C LEU A 626 -2.77 -12.17 -29.67
N LYS A 627 -2.90 -12.95 -30.76
CA LYS A 627 -2.29 -14.28 -30.78
C LYS A 627 -0.78 -14.20 -30.85
N ASP A 628 -0.11 -15.12 -30.15
CA ASP A 628 1.33 -15.12 -29.94
C ASP A 628 2.16 -15.20 -31.26
N ASP A 629 1.58 -15.72 -32.35
CA ASP A 629 2.16 -15.68 -33.70
C ASP A 629 2.29 -14.25 -34.27
N TYR A 630 1.31 -13.37 -34.05
CA TYR A 630 1.41 -11.97 -34.50
C TYR A 630 2.39 -11.21 -33.63
N ALA A 631 2.41 -11.44 -32.32
CA ALA A 631 3.45 -10.87 -31.46
C ALA A 631 4.86 -11.34 -31.83
N THR A 632 5.00 -12.57 -32.36
CA THR A 632 6.25 -13.06 -32.93
C THR A 632 6.63 -12.27 -34.18
N VAL A 633 5.70 -12.09 -35.13
CA VAL A 633 5.92 -11.31 -36.36
C VAL A 633 6.22 -9.82 -36.08
N LEU A 634 5.60 -9.23 -35.05
CA LEU A 634 5.89 -7.87 -34.59
C LEU A 634 7.33 -7.76 -34.04
N LYS A 635 7.75 -8.72 -33.22
CA LYS A 635 9.13 -8.81 -32.70
C LYS A 635 10.16 -9.04 -33.81
N GLU A 636 9.84 -9.87 -34.81
CA GLU A 636 10.66 -10.05 -36.02
C GLU A 636 10.80 -8.76 -36.84
N ASN A 637 9.87 -7.80 -36.68
CA ASN A 637 9.94 -6.45 -37.28
C ASN A 637 10.39 -5.35 -36.29
N GLY A 638 10.99 -5.71 -35.14
CA GLY A 638 11.58 -4.77 -34.18
C GLY A 638 10.61 -4.16 -33.16
N ILE A 639 9.34 -4.56 -33.17
CA ILE A 639 8.32 -4.06 -32.22
C ILE A 639 8.30 -4.96 -30.99
N SER A 640 8.52 -4.38 -29.81
CA SER A 640 8.38 -5.10 -28.54
C SER A 640 6.92 -5.18 -28.13
N VAL A 641 6.44 -6.37 -27.76
CA VAL A 641 5.05 -6.61 -27.31
C VAL A 641 5.04 -7.17 -25.90
N ARG A 642 4.09 -6.73 -25.07
CA ARG A 642 3.80 -7.31 -23.74
C ARG A 642 2.30 -7.48 -23.50
N TYR A 643 1.97 -8.44 -22.63
CA TYR A 643 0.61 -8.76 -22.22
C TYR A 643 0.43 -8.55 -20.73
N TYR A 644 -0.45 -7.62 -20.37
CA TYR A 644 -0.89 -7.40 -18.99
C TYR A 644 -1.92 -8.50 -18.60
N ASN A 645 -1.83 -9.06 -17.39
CA ASN A 645 -2.66 -10.18 -16.89
C ASN A 645 -2.49 -11.55 -17.61
N ASN A 646 -1.31 -11.86 -18.17
CA ASN A 646 -1.12 -13.02 -19.08
C ASN A 646 -1.10 -14.43 -18.44
N GLU A 647 -0.79 -14.60 -17.14
CA GLU A 647 -0.31 -15.90 -16.61
C GLU A 647 -1.21 -16.63 -15.58
N GLU A 648 -2.31 -16.06 -15.09
CA GLU A 648 -3.10 -16.69 -14.01
C GLU A 648 -4.31 -17.52 -14.49
N SER A 649 -4.42 -18.77 -14.02
CA SER A 649 -5.53 -19.67 -14.33
C SER A 649 -6.87 -19.18 -13.73
N PRO A 650 -7.98 -19.19 -14.50
CA PRO A 650 -9.32 -18.85 -13.99
C PRO A 650 -9.77 -19.64 -12.78
N ILE A 651 -9.23 -20.85 -12.59
CA ILE A 651 -9.58 -21.78 -11.50
C ILE A 651 -8.93 -21.37 -10.17
N THR A 652 -7.76 -20.72 -10.19
CA THR A 652 -6.96 -20.47 -8.98
C THR A 652 -7.01 -19.03 -8.45
N ASN A 653 -7.49 -18.04 -9.23
CA ASN A 653 -7.45 -16.63 -8.77
C ASN A 653 -8.59 -15.74 -9.32
N PHE A 654 -9.84 -16.16 -9.12
CA PHE A 654 -11.06 -15.52 -9.64
C PHE A 654 -11.15 -13.99 -9.48
N MET A 655 -10.61 -13.41 -8.40
CA MET A 655 -10.64 -11.94 -8.20
C MET A 655 -9.63 -11.17 -9.06
N LYS A 656 -8.42 -11.71 -9.29
CA LYS A 656 -7.42 -11.07 -10.16
C LYS A 656 -7.80 -11.17 -11.63
N VAL A 657 -8.35 -12.32 -12.04
CA VAL A 657 -8.86 -12.57 -13.41
C VAL A 657 -9.99 -11.59 -13.81
N ASN A 658 -10.62 -10.92 -12.84
CA ASN A 658 -11.63 -9.88 -13.05
C ASN A 658 -11.06 -8.46 -13.21
N GLN A 659 -9.79 -8.23 -12.90
CA GLN A 659 -9.13 -6.94 -13.11
C GLN A 659 -8.65 -6.82 -14.55
N ARG A 660 -8.70 -5.60 -15.10
CA ARG A 660 -8.47 -5.34 -16.52
C ARG A 660 -7.65 -4.07 -16.68
N ASN A 661 -6.66 -4.08 -17.56
CA ASN A 661 -6.03 -2.84 -17.99
C ASN A 661 -6.92 -2.14 -19.02
N HIS A 662 -7.84 -1.28 -18.54
CA HIS A 662 -8.76 -0.55 -19.40
C HIS A 662 -8.16 0.78 -19.93
N ARG A 663 -6.90 1.07 -19.57
CA ARG A 663 -6.11 2.22 -20.00
C ARG A 663 -5.88 2.21 -21.52
N LYS A 664 -5.73 3.41 -22.09
CA LYS A 664 -5.58 3.64 -23.53
C LYS A 664 -4.66 4.82 -23.75
N SER A 665 -3.51 4.59 -24.38
CA SER A 665 -2.57 5.66 -24.74
C SER A 665 -1.75 5.36 -26.00
N LEU A 666 -1.40 6.42 -26.72
CA LEU A 666 -0.29 6.47 -27.66
C LEU A 666 0.64 7.60 -27.19
N VAL A 667 1.93 7.35 -27.01
CA VAL A 667 2.92 8.38 -26.67
C VAL A 667 4.11 8.30 -27.64
N ILE A 668 4.58 9.47 -28.07
CA ILE A 668 5.69 9.65 -29.02
C ILE A 668 6.77 10.50 -28.37
N ASP A 669 8.00 9.99 -28.31
CA ASP A 669 9.20 10.71 -27.86
C ASP A 669 9.11 11.40 -26.48
N GLY A 670 8.13 11.01 -25.65
CA GLY A 670 7.77 11.71 -24.40
C GLY A 670 7.19 13.11 -24.59
N LYS A 671 6.83 13.51 -25.82
CA LYS A 671 6.50 14.90 -26.22
C LYS A 671 5.09 15.09 -26.76
N GLU A 672 4.56 14.10 -27.47
CA GLU A 672 3.17 14.06 -27.98
C GLU A 672 2.47 12.83 -27.44
N ALA A 673 1.19 12.95 -27.05
CA ALA A 673 0.38 11.86 -26.55
C ALA A 673 -1.08 11.95 -27.03
N ILE A 674 -1.76 10.80 -27.09
CA ILE A 674 -3.22 10.67 -27.19
C ILE A 674 -3.70 9.77 -26.07
N THR A 675 -4.80 10.14 -25.41
CA THR A 675 -5.60 9.27 -24.54
C THR A 675 -7.09 9.56 -24.68
N GLY A 676 -7.95 8.63 -24.25
CA GLY A 676 -9.41 8.73 -24.40
C GLY A 676 -10.08 7.37 -24.38
N GLY A 677 -11.26 7.26 -24.97
CA GLY A 677 -12.02 6.01 -24.99
C GLY A 677 -11.67 5.04 -26.12
N ARG A 678 -11.06 5.51 -27.23
CA ARG A 678 -10.94 4.73 -28.48
C ARG A 678 -9.89 3.62 -28.37
N ASN A 679 -10.31 2.37 -28.60
CA ASN A 679 -9.44 1.21 -28.80
C ASN A 679 -8.93 1.14 -30.26
N ILE A 680 -8.11 0.13 -30.61
CA ILE A 680 -7.66 -0.07 -31.99
C ILE A 680 -8.55 -1.10 -32.71
N GLY A 681 -9.53 -0.58 -33.46
CA GLY A 681 -10.44 -1.31 -34.35
C GLY A 681 -11.30 -0.34 -35.19
N SER A 682 -11.82 -0.75 -36.35
CA SER A 682 -12.54 0.15 -37.27
C SER A 682 -13.83 0.72 -36.67
N GLU A 683 -14.49 -0.02 -35.77
CA GLU A 683 -15.64 0.48 -35.01
C GLU A 683 -15.29 1.62 -34.04
N TYR A 684 -14.03 1.72 -33.63
CA TYR A 684 -13.49 2.82 -32.82
C TYR A 684 -12.94 3.97 -33.66
N PHE A 685 -13.02 3.89 -34.99
CA PHE A 685 -12.52 4.92 -35.91
C PHE A 685 -13.53 5.33 -36.98
N ASP A 686 -14.83 5.17 -36.68
CA ASP A 686 -15.94 5.57 -37.55
C ASP A 686 -15.89 4.88 -38.94
N LEU A 687 -15.42 3.63 -39.01
CA LEU A 687 -15.09 2.92 -40.25
C LEU A 687 -15.66 1.50 -40.36
N SER A 688 -16.46 1.04 -39.38
CA SER A 688 -17.12 -0.27 -39.41
C SER A 688 -18.48 -0.19 -40.15
N PRO A 689 -18.80 -1.14 -41.06
CA PRO A 689 -20.05 -1.12 -41.80
C PRO A 689 -21.29 -1.56 -41.00
N GLU A 690 -21.11 -2.13 -39.80
CA GLU A 690 -22.20 -2.74 -39.01
C GLU A 690 -22.53 -1.93 -37.75
N TYR A 691 -21.50 -1.62 -36.96
CA TYR A 691 -21.63 -0.95 -35.67
C TYR A 691 -20.40 -0.09 -35.34
N ASN A 692 -20.60 1.11 -34.78
CA ASN A 692 -19.53 2.06 -34.46
C ASN A 692 -19.71 2.74 -33.08
N PHE A 693 -18.61 3.25 -32.54
CA PHE A 693 -18.56 3.91 -31.23
C PHE A 693 -18.33 5.42 -31.35
N LEU A 694 -19.30 6.21 -30.86
CA LEU A 694 -19.20 7.66 -30.68
C LEU A 694 -18.36 7.98 -29.45
N ASP A 695 -17.08 8.16 -29.71
CA ASP A 695 -16.05 8.27 -28.69
C ASP A 695 -15.41 9.66 -28.67
N THR A 696 -14.42 9.85 -27.81
CA THR A 696 -13.64 11.09 -27.66
C THR A 696 -12.23 10.74 -27.19
N ASP A 697 -11.25 11.27 -27.90
CA ASP A 697 -9.86 11.34 -27.42
C ASP A 697 -9.41 12.80 -27.23
N ILE A 698 -8.36 12.97 -26.44
CA ILE A 698 -7.60 14.21 -26.30
C ILE A 698 -6.18 13.95 -26.80
N TYR A 699 -5.74 14.72 -27.80
CA TYR A 699 -4.32 14.86 -28.15
C TYR A 699 -3.70 15.94 -27.26
N ILE A 700 -2.47 15.68 -26.81
CA ILE A 700 -1.72 16.49 -25.85
C ILE A 700 -0.28 16.59 -26.37
N LYS A 701 0.30 17.80 -26.37
CA LYS A 701 1.73 18.04 -26.63
C LYS A 701 2.28 19.03 -25.62
N GLY A 702 3.35 18.63 -24.93
CA GLY A 702 3.86 19.32 -23.74
C GLY A 702 4.26 18.35 -22.63
N SER A 703 4.54 18.88 -21.44
CA SER A 703 5.06 18.10 -20.29
C SER A 703 4.13 16.96 -19.84
N MET A 704 2.82 17.02 -20.10
CA MET A 704 1.90 15.93 -19.79
C MET A 704 2.10 14.69 -20.67
N ALA A 705 2.67 14.81 -21.86
CA ALA A 705 3.03 13.63 -22.67
C ALA A 705 4.10 12.77 -21.98
N GLN A 706 5.08 13.41 -21.31
CA GLN A 706 6.06 12.71 -20.49
C GLN A 706 5.40 12.00 -19.30
N VAL A 707 4.38 12.61 -18.66
CA VAL A 707 3.62 11.95 -17.58
C VAL A 707 2.93 10.69 -18.08
N LEU A 708 2.31 10.73 -19.27
CA LEU A 708 1.74 9.53 -19.89
C LEU A 708 2.82 8.49 -20.22
N GLN A 709 4.03 8.88 -20.62
CA GLN A 709 5.14 7.93 -20.81
C GLN A 709 5.58 7.28 -19.48
N GLU A 710 5.79 8.07 -18.42
CA GLU A 710 6.10 7.53 -17.08
C GLU A 710 4.98 6.58 -16.59
N SER A 711 3.72 6.88 -16.92
CA SER A 711 2.56 6.05 -16.59
C SER A 711 2.41 4.81 -17.48
N PHE A 712 2.87 4.85 -18.73
CA PHE A 712 3.01 3.68 -19.58
C PHE A 712 4.10 2.76 -19.04
N GLU A 713 5.27 3.31 -18.68
CA GLU A 713 6.41 2.55 -18.20
C GLU A 713 6.09 1.79 -16.92
N ALA A 714 5.38 2.40 -15.96
CA ALA A 714 4.90 1.69 -14.77
C ALA A 714 4.10 0.41 -15.10
N TYR A 715 3.34 0.39 -16.19
CA TYR A 715 2.55 -0.76 -16.62
C TYR A 715 3.35 -1.73 -17.49
N TRP A 716 4.11 -1.24 -18.47
CA TRP A 716 5.04 -2.02 -19.29
C TRP A 716 6.04 -2.82 -18.45
N TYR A 717 6.48 -2.21 -17.34
CA TYR A 717 7.39 -2.75 -16.36
C TYR A 717 6.71 -3.26 -15.07
N SER A 718 5.39 -3.48 -15.08
CA SER A 718 4.73 -4.24 -14.01
C SER A 718 5.04 -5.74 -14.13
N PRO A 719 5.17 -6.51 -13.03
CA PRO A 719 5.21 -7.97 -13.09
C PRO A 719 3.86 -8.60 -13.47
N LEU A 720 2.78 -7.81 -13.55
CA LEU A 720 1.53 -8.23 -14.22
C LEU A 720 1.66 -8.19 -15.76
N SER A 721 2.73 -7.60 -16.31
CA SER A 721 3.05 -7.56 -17.74
C SER A 721 4.13 -8.59 -18.10
N ALA A 722 3.72 -9.63 -18.82
CA ALA A 722 4.61 -10.68 -19.31
C ALA A 722 4.95 -10.51 -20.81
N ASP A 723 6.04 -11.13 -21.23
CA ASP A 723 6.37 -11.29 -22.65
C ASP A 723 5.45 -12.37 -23.30
N PRO A 724 4.98 -12.21 -24.55
CA PRO A 724 4.23 -13.21 -25.30
C PRO A 724 4.94 -14.56 -25.43
N TYR A 725 4.18 -15.64 -25.63
CA TYR A 725 4.74 -16.98 -25.85
C TYR A 725 5.20 -17.15 -27.31
N TYR A 726 6.30 -16.46 -27.65
CA TYR A 726 6.86 -16.38 -29.00
C TYR A 726 6.95 -17.76 -29.68
N VAL A 727 6.43 -17.83 -30.91
CA VAL A 727 6.27 -19.08 -31.66
C VAL A 727 7.64 -19.51 -32.18
N VAL A 728 8.29 -20.40 -31.44
CA VAL A 728 9.55 -21.02 -31.86
C VAL A 728 9.30 -22.28 -32.69
N PRO A 729 10.14 -22.55 -33.72
CA PRO A 729 10.14 -23.83 -34.42
C PRO A 729 10.51 -24.99 -33.47
N LYS A 730 9.94 -26.19 -33.69
CA LYS A 730 10.10 -27.35 -32.79
C LYS A 730 10.45 -28.64 -33.56
N GLY A 731 11.09 -29.57 -32.86
CA GLY A 731 11.47 -30.88 -33.40
C GLY A 731 12.55 -30.83 -34.47
N LYS A 732 12.90 -32.01 -35.04
CA LYS A 732 14.00 -32.15 -36.01
C LYS A 732 13.85 -31.32 -37.30
N LYS A 733 12.63 -30.96 -37.68
CA LYS A 733 12.35 -30.15 -38.89
C LYS A 733 12.55 -28.64 -38.67
N GLY A 734 12.55 -28.15 -37.42
CA GLY A 734 12.75 -26.73 -37.14
C GLY A 734 11.78 -25.83 -37.94
N LYS A 735 12.33 -24.93 -38.77
CA LYS A 735 11.54 -24.01 -39.62
C LYS A 735 10.86 -24.69 -40.81
N GLU A 736 11.15 -25.97 -41.07
CA GLU A 736 10.54 -26.79 -42.13
C GLU A 736 9.31 -27.59 -41.64
N ASP A 737 8.90 -27.41 -40.38
CA ASP A 737 7.62 -27.94 -39.90
C ASP A 737 6.45 -27.23 -40.63
N PRO A 738 5.60 -27.96 -41.39
CA PRO A 738 4.47 -27.36 -42.09
C PRO A 738 3.46 -26.70 -41.15
N ALA A 739 3.34 -27.14 -39.88
CA ALA A 739 2.46 -26.50 -38.91
C ALA A 739 3.00 -25.12 -38.47
N TYR A 740 4.30 -25.03 -38.19
CA TYR A 740 5.01 -23.77 -37.96
C TYR A 740 4.86 -22.82 -39.17
N GLN A 741 5.18 -23.30 -40.37
CA GLN A 741 5.12 -22.48 -41.59
C GLN A 741 3.70 -21.97 -41.85
N LYS A 742 2.67 -22.83 -41.79
CA LYS A 742 1.28 -22.43 -42.00
C LYS A 742 0.80 -21.37 -40.99
N LYS A 743 1.26 -21.44 -39.73
CA LYS A 743 0.94 -20.44 -38.70
C LYS A 743 1.62 -19.10 -39.00
N MET A 744 2.95 -19.12 -39.22
CA MET A 744 3.73 -17.90 -39.43
C MET A 744 3.40 -17.21 -40.75
N LEU A 745 3.11 -17.95 -41.83
CA LEU A 745 2.66 -17.39 -43.11
C LEU A 745 1.37 -16.57 -42.96
N LYS A 746 0.40 -17.05 -42.18
CA LYS A 746 -0.84 -16.31 -41.93
C LYS A 746 -0.56 -14.99 -41.20
N ALA A 747 0.22 -15.01 -40.13
CA ALA A 747 0.58 -13.81 -39.39
C ALA A 747 1.37 -12.80 -40.25
N HIS A 748 2.30 -13.28 -41.10
CA HIS A 748 3.00 -12.46 -42.08
C HIS A 748 2.06 -11.84 -43.11
N SER A 749 1.11 -12.61 -43.69
CA SER A 749 0.19 -12.11 -44.72
C SER A 749 -0.77 -11.00 -44.27
N LEU A 750 -0.85 -10.73 -42.96
CA LEU A 750 -1.71 -9.70 -42.37
C LEU A 750 -0.93 -8.43 -41.96
N ILE A 751 0.40 -8.44 -42.07
CA ILE A 751 1.24 -7.23 -41.93
C ILE A 751 1.81 -6.74 -43.28
N VAL A 752 1.68 -7.51 -44.36
CA VAL A 752 2.02 -7.09 -45.72
C VAL A 752 0.81 -6.35 -46.31
N PRO A 753 0.93 -5.07 -46.73
CA PRO A 753 -0.20 -4.32 -47.27
C PRO A 753 -0.72 -4.92 -48.59
N ASP A 754 -2.03 -5.15 -48.67
CA ASP A 754 -2.72 -5.56 -49.90
C ASP A 754 -3.51 -4.41 -50.56
N THR A 755 -4.12 -4.67 -51.71
CA THR A 755 -4.90 -3.67 -52.47
C THR A 755 -6.09 -3.08 -51.69
N ARG A 756 -6.65 -3.81 -50.73
CA ARG A 756 -7.74 -3.36 -49.85
C ARG A 756 -7.19 -2.45 -48.76
N ASP A 757 -6.03 -2.77 -48.20
CA ASP A 757 -5.33 -1.92 -47.23
C ASP A 757 -4.92 -0.59 -47.87
N TYR A 758 -4.39 -0.58 -49.11
CA TYR A 758 -4.11 0.68 -49.84
C TYR A 758 -5.38 1.52 -50.08
N ALA A 759 -6.51 0.88 -50.45
CA ALA A 759 -7.78 1.58 -50.65
C ALA A 759 -8.33 2.15 -49.32
N PHE A 760 -8.29 1.38 -48.24
CA PHE A 760 -8.75 1.78 -46.91
C PHE A 760 -7.87 2.92 -46.35
N LYS A 761 -6.55 2.82 -46.50
CA LYS A 761 -5.60 3.89 -46.16
C LYS A 761 -5.88 5.18 -46.93
N LYS A 762 -6.16 5.10 -48.24
CA LYS A 762 -6.54 6.28 -49.05
C LYS A 762 -7.82 6.95 -48.52
N THR A 763 -8.81 6.18 -48.06
CA THR A 763 -10.00 6.74 -47.38
C THR A 763 -9.62 7.50 -46.11
N ILE A 764 -8.76 6.93 -45.25
CA ILE A 764 -8.27 7.61 -44.02
C ILE A 764 -7.52 8.89 -44.37
N GLU A 765 -6.56 8.84 -45.30
CA GLU A 765 -5.73 10.00 -45.63
C GLU A 765 -6.53 11.12 -46.34
N THR A 766 -7.62 10.78 -47.04
CA THR A 766 -8.53 11.76 -47.68
C THR A 766 -9.51 12.39 -46.68
N TRP A 767 -10.27 11.56 -45.96
CA TRP A 767 -11.39 12.00 -45.12
C TRP A 767 -10.98 12.29 -43.67
N GLY A 768 -10.03 11.53 -43.14
CA GLY A 768 -9.39 11.79 -41.86
C GLY A 768 -8.66 13.12 -41.84
N ALA A 769 -7.95 13.50 -42.92
CA ALA A 769 -7.32 14.83 -43.01
C ALA A 769 -8.38 15.96 -43.07
N LYS A 770 -9.43 15.81 -43.89
CA LYS A 770 -10.57 16.76 -43.97
C LYS A 770 -11.19 16.99 -42.58
N LEU A 771 -11.44 15.92 -41.82
CA LEU A 771 -12.08 16.00 -40.50
C LEU A 771 -11.10 16.36 -39.37
N LEU A 772 -9.81 16.05 -39.49
CA LEU A 772 -8.77 16.46 -38.55
C LEU A 772 -8.54 17.98 -38.58
N ALA A 773 -8.70 18.60 -39.75
CA ALA A 773 -8.65 20.04 -39.91
C ALA A 773 -9.76 20.79 -39.12
N THR A 774 -10.92 20.15 -38.89
CA THR A 774 -12.08 20.76 -38.18
C THR A 774 -12.12 20.46 -36.68
N GLN A 775 -11.21 19.64 -36.15
CA GLN A 775 -11.16 19.34 -34.71
C GLN A 775 -10.71 20.59 -33.92
N TYR A 776 -11.29 20.81 -32.73
CA TYR A 776 -10.92 21.94 -31.88
C TYR A 776 -9.47 21.83 -31.42
N LYS A 777 -8.73 22.95 -31.53
CA LYS A 777 -7.34 23.11 -31.11
C LYS A 777 -7.26 24.24 -30.09
N GLY A 778 -6.42 24.10 -29.06
CA GLY A 778 -6.22 25.13 -28.05
C GLY A 778 -5.00 24.86 -27.18
N VAL A 779 -4.88 25.61 -26.09
CA VAL A 779 -3.84 25.43 -25.08
C VAL A 779 -4.50 25.20 -23.72
N CYS A 780 -3.98 24.25 -22.94
CA CYS A 780 -4.41 23.97 -21.57
C CYS A 780 -3.29 24.36 -20.58
N SER A 781 -3.51 25.41 -19.78
CA SER A 781 -2.52 25.95 -18.84
C SER A 781 -2.79 25.61 -17.36
N ASP A 782 -3.73 24.71 -17.10
CA ASP A 782 -3.95 24.09 -15.79
C ASP A 782 -4.50 22.68 -16.04
N SER A 783 -3.62 21.69 -16.01
CA SER A 783 -3.89 20.33 -16.44
C SER A 783 -3.65 19.34 -15.30
N THR A 784 -4.43 18.27 -15.24
CA THR A 784 -4.20 17.17 -14.28
C THR A 784 -4.35 15.83 -14.99
N PHE A 785 -3.30 15.02 -14.94
CA PHE A 785 -3.34 13.62 -15.31
C PHE A 785 -3.48 12.76 -14.05
N ALA A 786 -4.37 11.77 -14.10
CA ALA A 786 -4.48 10.72 -13.08
C ALA A 786 -4.64 9.35 -13.74
N SER A 787 -4.01 8.34 -13.15
CA SER A 787 -4.08 6.93 -13.51
C SER A 787 -4.15 6.11 -12.24
N ASP A 788 -4.73 4.91 -12.30
CA ASP A 788 -4.53 3.91 -11.24
C ASP A 788 -3.13 3.27 -11.33
N PHE A 789 -2.64 2.69 -10.23
CA PHE A 789 -1.42 1.85 -10.23
C PHE A 789 -1.69 0.45 -10.82
N PRO A 790 -0.66 -0.22 -11.38
CA PRO A 790 -0.75 -1.62 -11.84
C PRO A 790 -0.68 -2.59 -10.64
N SER A 791 -1.70 -2.54 -9.77
CA SER A 791 -1.81 -3.29 -8.51
C SER A 791 -3.24 -3.81 -8.32
N ASP A 792 -3.37 -4.91 -7.58
CA ASP A 792 -4.64 -5.54 -7.22
C ASP A 792 -5.32 -4.94 -5.98
N THR A 793 -4.66 -3.99 -5.29
CA THR A 793 -5.13 -3.35 -4.06
C THR A 793 -6.11 -2.20 -4.31
N LYS A 794 -7.01 -1.91 -3.35
CA LYS A 794 -7.99 -0.81 -3.47
C LYS A 794 -7.37 0.59 -3.35
N ASP A 795 -6.21 0.70 -2.71
CA ASP A 795 -5.51 1.97 -2.50
C ASP A 795 -4.80 2.49 -3.79
N SER A 796 -4.81 1.67 -4.85
CA SER A 796 -4.36 2.02 -6.21
C SER A 796 -5.23 3.05 -6.94
N ARG A 797 -6.50 3.22 -6.52
CA ARG A 797 -7.56 3.87 -7.29
C ARG A 797 -7.50 5.40 -7.26
N ARG A 798 -6.54 6.02 -7.96
CA ARG A 798 -6.41 7.48 -8.04
C ARG A 798 -7.34 8.12 -9.07
N THR A 799 -7.72 7.42 -10.14
CA THR A 799 -8.59 7.98 -11.19
C THR A 799 -9.99 8.32 -10.65
N PHE A 800 -10.66 7.37 -9.98
CA PHE A 800 -11.96 7.63 -9.32
C PHE A 800 -11.87 8.75 -8.29
N ASN A 801 -10.82 8.76 -7.45
CA ASN A 801 -10.69 9.77 -6.40
C ASN A 801 -10.48 11.19 -6.96
N THR A 802 -9.77 11.33 -8.08
CA THR A 802 -9.57 12.60 -8.80
C THR A 802 -10.88 13.11 -9.39
N ILE A 803 -11.62 12.25 -10.12
CA ILE A 803 -12.93 12.59 -10.69
C ILE A 803 -13.91 13.01 -9.59
N LYS A 804 -13.98 12.24 -8.49
CA LYS A 804 -14.82 12.52 -7.31
C LYS A 804 -14.52 13.88 -6.68
N ASP A 805 -13.24 14.21 -6.48
CA ASP A 805 -12.82 15.49 -5.92
C ASP A 805 -13.30 16.68 -6.78
N ILE A 806 -13.03 16.64 -8.09
CA ILE A 806 -13.46 17.66 -9.05
C ILE A 806 -14.99 17.78 -9.08
N VAL A 807 -15.71 16.66 -9.22
CA VAL A 807 -17.18 16.62 -9.29
C VAL A 807 -17.82 17.20 -8.03
N SER A 808 -17.30 16.89 -6.84
CA SER A 808 -17.83 17.45 -5.57
C SER A 808 -17.66 18.97 -5.43
N LYS A 809 -16.81 19.59 -6.25
CA LYS A 809 -16.53 21.03 -6.24
C LYS A 809 -17.40 21.82 -7.22
N ALA A 810 -18.17 21.14 -8.08
CA ALA A 810 -19.10 21.76 -9.02
C ALA A 810 -20.16 22.64 -8.31
N ARG A 811 -20.54 23.78 -8.90
CA ARG A 811 -21.48 24.76 -8.32
C ARG A 811 -22.60 25.23 -9.26
N VAL A 812 -22.48 24.99 -10.56
CA VAL A 812 -23.41 25.47 -11.60
C VAL A 812 -23.95 24.31 -12.44
N SER A 813 -23.07 23.47 -12.99
CA SER A 813 -23.49 22.32 -13.80
C SER A 813 -22.49 21.17 -13.85
N LEU A 814 -23.02 19.99 -14.17
CA LEU A 814 -22.26 18.80 -14.47
C LEU A 814 -22.93 18.07 -15.64
N ASP A 815 -22.24 18.04 -16.77
CA ASP A 815 -22.66 17.36 -17.98
C ASP A 815 -21.80 16.10 -18.16
N ILE A 816 -22.41 14.91 -18.19
CA ILE A 816 -21.71 13.61 -18.25
C ILE A 816 -22.06 12.86 -19.54
N GLU A 817 -21.07 12.23 -20.18
CA GLU A 817 -21.27 11.18 -21.18
C GLU A 817 -20.47 9.93 -20.81
N SER A 818 -21.15 8.77 -20.82
CA SER A 818 -20.55 7.46 -20.55
C SER A 818 -21.35 6.36 -21.28
N PRO A 819 -20.70 5.35 -21.91
CA PRO A 819 -21.41 4.25 -22.59
C PRO A 819 -22.37 3.51 -21.67
N TYR A 820 -21.95 3.37 -20.41
CA TYR A 820 -22.62 2.66 -19.34
C TYR A 820 -22.74 3.63 -18.15
N PHE A 821 -23.92 3.71 -17.56
CA PHE A 821 -24.18 4.58 -16.41
C PHE A 821 -24.93 3.78 -15.35
N VAL A 822 -24.20 3.25 -14.37
CA VAL A 822 -24.73 2.37 -13.32
C VAL A 822 -24.11 2.78 -11.99
N ILE A 823 -24.76 3.71 -11.28
CA ILE A 823 -24.15 4.32 -10.10
C ILE A 823 -24.42 3.56 -8.80
N THR A 824 -23.37 3.48 -7.98
CA THR A 824 -23.45 3.01 -6.60
C THR A 824 -24.13 4.05 -5.70
N GLU A 825 -24.53 3.65 -4.49
CA GLU A 825 -25.05 4.54 -3.44
C GLU A 825 -24.15 5.76 -3.20
N LYS A 826 -22.82 5.58 -3.24
CA LYS A 826 -21.85 6.71 -3.13
C LYS A 826 -22.01 7.71 -4.26
N GLY A 827 -22.27 7.25 -5.50
CA GLY A 827 -22.57 8.11 -6.64
C GLY A 827 -23.91 8.81 -6.51
N GLN A 828 -24.95 8.11 -6.03
CA GLN A 828 -26.26 8.71 -5.74
C GLN A 828 -26.15 9.82 -4.69
N ASN A 829 -25.37 9.62 -3.62
CA ASN A 829 -25.15 10.62 -2.58
C ASN A 829 -24.37 11.85 -3.09
N ILE A 830 -23.37 11.67 -3.96
CA ILE A 830 -22.66 12.79 -4.60
C ILE A 830 -23.61 13.60 -5.49
N PHE A 831 -24.38 12.94 -6.34
CA PHE A 831 -25.31 13.63 -7.24
C PHE A 831 -26.49 14.28 -6.49
N GLY A 832 -27.00 13.64 -5.43
CA GLY A 832 -28.01 14.24 -4.54
C GLY A 832 -27.51 15.49 -3.84
N ALA A 833 -26.25 15.51 -3.39
CA ALA A 833 -25.63 16.70 -2.80
C ALA A 833 -25.44 17.84 -3.81
N LEU A 834 -25.17 17.54 -5.08
CA LEU A 834 -25.11 18.55 -6.15
C LEU A 834 -26.50 19.07 -6.54
N LEU A 835 -27.49 18.18 -6.67
CA LEU A 835 -28.89 18.53 -6.98
C LEU A 835 -29.58 19.35 -5.86
N ALA A 836 -29.05 19.29 -4.63
CA ALA A 836 -29.49 20.14 -3.52
C ALA A 836 -28.99 21.61 -3.63
N ILE A 837 -28.04 21.91 -4.52
CA ILE A 837 -27.59 23.29 -4.78
C ILE A 837 -28.67 24.00 -5.64
N PRO A 838 -29.24 25.14 -5.20
CA PRO A 838 -30.30 25.82 -5.94
C PRO A 838 -29.90 26.18 -7.38
N GLY A 839 -30.65 25.68 -8.36
CA GLY A 839 -30.43 25.96 -9.78
C GLY A 839 -29.36 25.09 -10.47
N PHE A 840 -28.71 24.17 -9.75
CA PHE A 840 -27.69 23.28 -10.32
C PHE A 840 -28.24 22.37 -11.42
N LYS A 841 -27.48 22.19 -12.50
CA LYS A 841 -27.89 21.39 -13.67
C LYS A 841 -27.03 20.13 -13.81
N LEU A 842 -27.61 18.97 -13.52
CA LEU A 842 -26.99 17.66 -13.76
C LEU A 842 -27.62 16.99 -15.00
N SER A 843 -26.81 16.73 -16.02
CA SER A 843 -27.24 16.01 -17.23
C SER A 843 -26.37 14.77 -17.48
N VAL A 844 -26.99 13.73 -18.04
CA VAL A 844 -26.36 12.43 -18.30
C VAL A 844 -26.76 11.93 -19.69
N GLN A 845 -25.76 11.67 -20.52
CA GLN A 845 -25.92 11.01 -21.81
C GLN A 845 -25.34 9.59 -21.76
N THR A 846 -26.12 8.61 -22.18
CA THR A 846 -25.73 7.20 -22.23
C THR A 846 -26.50 6.45 -23.32
N ASN A 847 -26.33 5.13 -23.41
CA ASN A 847 -26.94 4.34 -24.48
C ASN A 847 -28.39 3.92 -24.20
N SER A 848 -29.21 3.83 -25.26
CA SER A 848 -30.47 3.08 -25.24
C SER A 848 -30.22 1.58 -25.41
N LEU A 849 -31.26 0.75 -25.29
CA LEU A 849 -31.16 -0.67 -25.63
C LEU A 849 -30.88 -0.91 -27.13
N GLN A 850 -31.19 0.05 -28.01
CA GLN A 850 -30.81 -0.04 -29.43
C GLN A 850 -29.33 0.25 -29.62
N SER A 851 -28.85 1.36 -29.06
CA SER A 851 -27.48 1.84 -29.29
C SER A 851 -26.40 1.10 -28.50
N THR A 852 -26.73 0.45 -27.37
CA THR A 852 -25.73 -0.26 -26.55
C THR A 852 -25.23 -1.55 -27.23
N ASP A 853 -23.94 -1.83 -27.09
CA ASP A 853 -23.34 -3.15 -27.27
C ASP A 853 -23.55 -4.06 -26.05
N ALA A 854 -23.73 -3.47 -24.86
CA ALA A 854 -23.74 -4.14 -23.57
C ALA A 854 -25.14 -4.17 -22.91
N SER A 855 -26.05 -5.01 -23.41
CA SER A 855 -27.44 -5.18 -22.93
C SER A 855 -27.59 -5.32 -21.40
N TYR A 856 -26.57 -5.85 -20.70
CA TYR A 856 -26.54 -6.01 -19.25
C TYR A 856 -26.45 -4.68 -18.49
N THR A 857 -25.80 -3.67 -19.06
CA THR A 857 -25.67 -2.34 -18.43
C THR A 857 -27.00 -1.60 -18.44
N VAL A 858 -27.75 -1.68 -19.54
CA VAL A 858 -29.13 -1.18 -19.62
C VAL A 858 -30.04 -1.96 -18.67
N ALA A 859 -29.88 -3.28 -18.53
CA ALA A 859 -30.62 -4.07 -17.54
C ALA A 859 -30.30 -3.65 -16.08
N ALA A 860 -29.08 -3.19 -15.79
CA ALA A 860 -28.65 -2.73 -14.47
C ALA A 860 -29.04 -1.27 -14.16
N LEU A 861 -29.03 -0.39 -15.17
CA LEU A 861 -29.50 1.00 -15.08
C LEU A 861 -31.03 1.06 -14.96
N GLN A 862 -31.76 0.25 -15.71
CA GLN A 862 -33.20 0.45 -15.89
C GLN A 862 -34.04 0.51 -14.59
N PRO A 863 -33.73 -0.24 -13.50
CA PRO A 863 -34.43 -0.12 -12.22
C PRO A 863 -34.25 1.24 -11.51
N MET A 864 -33.13 1.94 -11.72
CA MET A 864 -32.86 3.23 -11.04
C MET A 864 -33.27 4.46 -11.87
N VAL A 865 -33.50 4.35 -13.18
CA VAL A 865 -33.82 5.48 -14.08
C VAL A 865 -34.89 6.41 -13.50
N SER A 866 -36.03 5.90 -13.07
CA SER A 866 -37.15 6.70 -12.53
C SER A 866 -36.77 7.49 -11.27
N GLN A 867 -35.97 6.88 -10.38
CA GLN A 867 -35.42 7.54 -9.18
C GLN A 867 -34.49 8.70 -9.57
N LEU A 868 -33.61 8.47 -10.57
CA LEU A 868 -32.63 9.46 -11.04
C LEU A 868 -33.31 10.65 -11.73
N THR A 869 -34.28 10.39 -12.62
CA THR A 869 -35.04 11.44 -13.32
C THR A 869 -35.98 12.20 -12.38
N SER A 870 -36.60 11.53 -11.41
CA SER A 870 -37.41 12.19 -10.38
C SER A 870 -36.58 13.08 -9.46
N ALA A 871 -35.32 12.70 -9.17
CA ALA A 871 -34.38 13.53 -8.41
C ALA A 871 -33.87 14.77 -9.18
N GLY A 872 -34.14 14.87 -10.49
CA GLY A 872 -33.79 16.03 -11.33
C GLY A 872 -32.65 15.79 -12.33
N ILE A 873 -32.13 14.56 -12.46
CA ILE A 873 -31.11 14.26 -13.47
C ILE A 873 -31.73 14.29 -14.87
N SER A 874 -31.22 15.16 -15.73
CA SER A 874 -31.66 15.25 -17.14
C SER A 874 -30.99 14.14 -17.96
N MET A 875 -31.71 13.03 -18.16
CA MET A 875 -31.19 11.84 -18.83
C MET A 875 -31.52 11.81 -20.34
N TYR A 876 -30.52 11.49 -21.15
CA TYR A 876 -30.58 11.33 -22.60
C TYR A 876 -30.07 9.93 -22.99
N LEU A 877 -30.89 9.16 -23.72
CA LEU A 877 -30.50 7.85 -24.25
C LEU A 877 -30.28 7.95 -25.76
N TYR A 878 -29.07 7.64 -26.24
CA TYR A 878 -28.74 7.72 -27.67
C TYR A 878 -29.57 6.72 -28.49
N ARG A 879 -30.14 7.15 -29.63
CA ARG A 879 -31.09 6.32 -30.39
C ARG A 879 -30.43 5.22 -31.23
N GLY A 880 -29.24 5.48 -31.78
CA GLY A 880 -28.52 4.54 -32.66
C GLY A 880 -28.08 5.13 -34.00
N ASP A 881 -28.47 6.37 -34.28
CA ASP A 881 -28.31 7.04 -35.59
C ASP A 881 -26.85 7.39 -35.92
N ALA A 882 -26.51 7.53 -37.19
CA ALA A 882 -25.18 7.98 -37.65
C ALA A 882 -24.99 9.51 -37.45
N PRO A 883 -23.78 9.99 -37.13
CA PRO A 883 -23.49 11.42 -37.12
C PRO A 883 -23.63 12.07 -38.50
N ASN A 884 -24.08 13.33 -38.52
CA ASN A 884 -24.29 14.10 -39.75
C ASN A 884 -23.02 14.38 -40.60
N TYR A 885 -21.82 14.02 -40.12
CA TYR A 885 -20.55 14.19 -40.84
C TYR A 885 -20.09 12.92 -41.60
N ILE A 886 -20.86 11.84 -41.56
CA ILE A 886 -20.52 10.56 -42.20
C ILE A 886 -20.92 10.58 -43.68
N GLU A 887 -19.96 10.96 -44.53
CA GLU A 887 -20.13 11.11 -45.99
C GLU A 887 -19.34 10.04 -46.81
N TYR A 888 -18.59 9.16 -46.15
CA TYR A 888 -17.50 8.36 -46.75
C TYR A 888 -17.74 6.83 -46.72
N PRO A 889 -17.01 6.04 -47.53
CA PRO A 889 -17.04 4.58 -47.44
C PRO A 889 -16.60 4.09 -46.05
N PRO A 890 -17.26 3.08 -45.46
CA PRO A 890 -18.15 2.10 -46.11
C PRO A 890 -19.63 2.50 -46.24
N TYR A 891 -20.06 3.66 -45.75
CA TYR A 891 -21.50 3.98 -45.60
C TYR A 891 -22.19 4.43 -46.90
N GLN A 892 -21.43 4.81 -47.92
CA GLN A 892 -21.98 5.13 -49.23
C GLN A 892 -22.69 3.91 -49.82
N ASN A 893 -23.98 4.08 -50.17
CA ASN A 893 -24.86 3.06 -50.74
C ASN A 893 -25.04 1.80 -49.88
N ARG A 894 -25.21 1.95 -48.56
CA ARG A 894 -25.53 0.86 -47.62
C ARG A 894 -26.63 1.25 -46.63
N GLU A 895 -27.22 0.23 -46.02
CA GLU A 895 -28.06 0.39 -44.83
C GLU A 895 -27.30 1.09 -43.69
N PRO A 896 -27.96 1.90 -42.84
CA PRO A 896 -27.30 2.60 -41.74
C PRO A 896 -26.70 1.63 -40.71
N ALA A 897 -25.40 1.75 -40.48
CA ALA A 897 -24.74 1.13 -39.33
C ALA A 897 -25.33 1.66 -38.01
N THR A 898 -25.35 0.85 -36.96
CA THR A 898 -25.81 1.28 -35.62
C THR A 898 -24.67 1.96 -34.85
N TRP A 899 -24.96 3.04 -34.13
CA TRP A 899 -23.95 3.79 -33.37
C TRP A 899 -24.26 3.81 -31.88
N GLY A 900 -23.27 3.58 -31.03
CA GLY A 900 -23.38 3.69 -29.58
C GLY A 900 -22.43 4.74 -29.01
N THR A 901 -22.85 5.46 -27.95
CA THR A 901 -21.91 6.32 -27.21
C THR A 901 -20.86 5.46 -26.52
N HIS A 902 -19.59 5.86 -26.60
CA HIS A 902 -18.48 5.23 -25.89
C HIS A 902 -17.54 6.20 -25.19
N SER A 903 -17.69 7.51 -25.48
CA SER A 903 -16.96 8.59 -24.81
C SER A 903 -17.08 8.46 -23.30
N LYS A 904 -15.96 8.61 -22.59
CA LYS A 904 -15.94 8.76 -21.14
C LYS A 904 -15.46 10.17 -20.81
N ARG A 905 -16.40 11.10 -20.72
CA ARG A 905 -16.09 12.53 -20.53
C ARG A 905 -17.12 13.23 -19.67
N ALA A 906 -16.70 14.30 -19.03
CA ALA A 906 -17.59 15.20 -18.30
C ALA A 906 -17.10 16.65 -18.37
N VAL A 907 -18.05 17.58 -18.34
CA VAL A 907 -17.78 19.02 -18.23
C VAL A 907 -18.40 19.53 -16.94
N VAL A 908 -17.62 20.27 -16.16
CA VAL A 908 -17.99 20.89 -14.88
C VAL A 908 -18.03 22.40 -15.04
N ASP A 909 -19.12 23.01 -14.59
CA ASP A 909 -19.37 24.45 -14.51
C ASP A 909 -19.08 25.23 -15.81
N GLY A 910 -19.15 24.55 -16.96
CA GLY A 910 -18.88 25.11 -18.28
C GLY A 910 -17.42 25.44 -18.58
N HIS A 911 -16.46 25.08 -17.72
CA HIS A 911 -15.04 25.46 -17.88
C HIS A 911 -14.02 24.36 -17.56
N THR A 912 -14.37 23.26 -16.88
CA THR A 912 -13.41 22.19 -16.58
C THR A 912 -13.84 20.90 -17.29
N THR A 913 -12.97 20.36 -18.15
CA THR A 913 -13.26 19.18 -18.99
C THR A 913 -12.40 18.00 -18.58
N MET A 914 -13.05 16.85 -18.36
CA MET A 914 -12.44 15.55 -18.08
C MET A 914 -12.63 14.62 -19.29
N ILE A 915 -11.56 13.98 -19.77
CA ILE A 915 -11.57 12.96 -20.84
C ILE A 915 -10.68 11.80 -20.40
N GLY A 916 -11.14 10.54 -20.54
CA GLY A 916 -10.34 9.39 -20.10
C GLY A 916 -10.93 8.04 -20.48
N THR A 917 -10.62 7.01 -19.70
CA THR A 917 -11.11 5.63 -19.90
C THR A 917 -12.23 5.22 -18.93
N TYR A 918 -12.36 5.91 -17.81
CA TYR A 918 -13.26 5.60 -16.69
C TYR A 918 -14.75 5.64 -17.08
N ASN A 919 -15.42 4.50 -17.15
CA ASN A 919 -16.88 4.46 -17.28
C ASN A 919 -17.55 4.82 -15.95
N VAL A 920 -18.76 5.36 -15.98
CA VAL A 920 -19.56 5.64 -14.77
C VAL A 920 -20.30 4.35 -14.31
N ASP A 921 -19.53 3.31 -13.97
CA ASP A 921 -20.02 1.99 -13.56
C ASP A 921 -19.25 1.42 -12.33
N PRO A 922 -19.74 0.34 -11.69
CA PRO A 922 -19.10 -0.25 -10.51
C PRO A 922 -17.76 -0.92 -10.83
N ARG A 923 -17.52 -1.34 -12.08
CA ARG A 923 -16.30 -2.03 -12.50
C ARG A 923 -15.14 -1.07 -12.69
N SER A 924 -15.33 0.07 -13.34
CA SER A 924 -14.35 1.17 -13.38
C SER A 924 -14.11 1.76 -11.98
N THR A 925 -15.08 1.69 -11.06
CA THR A 925 -14.89 2.12 -9.67
C THR A 925 -13.97 1.17 -8.86
N ASN A 926 -14.00 -0.15 -9.11
CA ASN A 926 -13.41 -1.16 -8.21
C ASN A 926 -12.36 -2.10 -8.86
N LEU A 927 -12.52 -2.47 -10.13
CA LEU A 927 -11.85 -3.62 -10.76
C LEU A 927 -10.95 -3.25 -11.95
N ASN A 928 -11.43 -2.41 -12.88
CA ASN A 928 -10.64 -1.97 -14.01
C ASN A 928 -9.59 -0.95 -13.56
N ASN A 929 -8.42 -0.97 -14.19
CA ASN A 929 -7.44 0.11 -14.08
C ASN A 929 -7.77 1.18 -15.12
N GLU A 930 -7.95 2.42 -14.65
CA GLU A 930 -8.45 3.53 -15.46
C GLU A 930 -7.48 4.73 -15.44
N MET A 931 -7.55 5.60 -16.46
CA MET A 931 -6.89 6.91 -16.47
C MET A 931 -7.82 8.04 -16.92
N VAL A 932 -7.46 9.28 -16.57
CA VAL A 932 -8.16 10.52 -16.96
C VAL A 932 -7.18 11.68 -17.13
N PHE A 933 -7.37 12.45 -18.20
CA PHE A 933 -6.81 13.78 -18.37
C PHE A 933 -7.89 14.83 -18.08
N VAL A 934 -7.52 15.86 -17.34
CA VAL A 934 -8.38 16.98 -16.96
C VAL A 934 -7.73 18.27 -17.40
N CYS A 935 -8.49 19.13 -18.06
CA CYS A 935 -8.14 20.51 -18.29
C CYS A 935 -9.08 21.42 -17.49
N HIS A 936 -8.52 22.18 -16.56
CA HIS A 936 -9.27 23.12 -15.72
C HIS A 936 -9.35 24.49 -16.39
N ASN A 937 -10.40 25.26 -16.05
CA ASN A 937 -10.53 26.69 -16.38
C ASN A 937 -10.37 27.01 -17.90
N ASN A 938 -10.77 26.07 -18.77
CA ASN A 938 -10.63 26.14 -20.22
C ASN A 938 -12.00 26.15 -20.90
N PRO A 939 -12.65 27.34 -21.00
CA PRO A 939 -13.99 27.45 -21.60
C PRO A 939 -14.02 27.04 -23.08
N GLY A 940 -12.91 27.16 -23.83
CA GLY A 940 -12.85 26.74 -25.23
C GLY A 940 -12.98 25.22 -25.42
N LEU A 941 -12.22 24.43 -24.64
CA LEU A 941 -12.35 22.98 -24.63
C LEU A 941 -13.72 22.54 -24.09
N ALA A 942 -14.20 23.18 -23.02
CA ALA A 942 -15.51 22.91 -22.44
C ALA A 942 -16.65 23.20 -23.43
N GLN A 943 -16.60 24.31 -24.18
CA GLN A 943 -17.55 24.63 -25.24
C GLN A 943 -17.48 23.61 -26.38
N SER A 944 -16.29 23.15 -26.78
CA SER A 944 -16.13 22.09 -27.79
C SER A 944 -16.75 20.76 -27.35
N ALA A 945 -16.54 20.35 -26.10
CA ALA A 945 -17.14 19.15 -25.51
C ALA A 945 -18.68 19.29 -25.41
N LEU A 946 -19.18 20.39 -24.86
CA LEU A 946 -20.61 20.65 -24.73
C LEU A 946 -21.32 20.75 -26.09
N ALA A 947 -20.67 21.28 -27.14
CA ALA A 947 -21.23 21.35 -28.49
C ALA A 947 -21.42 19.95 -29.11
N ASP A 948 -20.40 19.09 -29.04
CA ASP A 948 -20.49 17.70 -29.54
C ASP A 948 -21.47 16.85 -28.71
N MET A 949 -21.46 17.00 -27.38
CA MET A 949 -22.49 16.39 -26.52
C MET A 949 -23.90 16.89 -26.91
N THR A 950 -24.08 18.18 -27.16
CA THR A 950 -25.38 18.75 -27.58
C THR A 950 -25.82 18.28 -28.97
N ALA A 951 -24.89 18.03 -29.90
CA ALA A 951 -25.21 17.39 -31.18
C ALA A 951 -25.77 15.97 -30.97
N ARG A 952 -25.10 15.16 -30.15
CA ARG A 952 -25.53 13.79 -29.82
C ARG A 952 -26.84 13.77 -29.02
N ARG A 953 -27.14 14.78 -28.18
CA ARG A 953 -28.44 14.95 -27.51
C ARG A 953 -29.61 15.09 -28.48
N LYS A 954 -29.40 15.71 -29.65
CA LYS A 954 -30.44 15.82 -30.70
C LYS A 954 -30.75 14.46 -31.37
N GLN A 955 -29.82 13.52 -31.30
CA GLN A 955 -29.95 12.12 -31.73
C GLN A 955 -30.24 11.17 -30.54
N SER A 956 -30.71 11.73 -29.43
CA SER A 956 -31.06 10.99 -28.21
C SER A 956 -32.54 11.21 -27.88
N VAL A 957 -33.14 10.24 -27.18
CA VAL A 957 -34.44 10.42 -26.52
C VAL A 957 -34.22 10.94 -25.10
N GLN A 958 -34.89 12.04 -24.75
CA GLN A 958 -34.87 12.58 -23.39
C GLN A 958 -35.94 11.89 -22.53
N LEU A 959 -35.60 11.62 -21.27
CA LEU A 959 -36.51 10.99 -20.31
C LEU A 959 -37.21 12.00 -19.39
N GLY A 960 -38.50 11.76 -19.14
CA GLY A 960 -39.32 12.48 -18.18
C GLY A 960 -39.02 12.06 -16.73
N LYS A 961 -39.64 12.74 -15.76
CA LYS A 961 -39.41 12.48 -14.31
C LYS A 961 -39.75 11.05 -13.91
N ASP A 962 -40.75 10.46 -14.55
CA ASP A 962 -41.18 9.05 -14.41
C ASP A 962 -40.16 8.03 -14.96
N GLY A 963 -39.19 8.45 -15.77
CA GLY A 963 -38.24 7.58 -16.44
C GLY A 963 -38.73 6.96 -17.76
N LEU A 964 -39.73 7.59 -18.39
CA LEU A 964 -40.22 7.26 -19.74
C LEU A 964 -39.81 8.33 -20.77
N PRO A 965 -39.79 8.01 -22.08
CA PRO A 965 -39.56 8.98 -23.15
C PRO A 965 -40.54 10.17 -23.16
N ILE A 966 -40.02 11.41 -23.18
CA ILE A 966 -40.85 12.64 -23.27
C ILE A 966 -41.55 12.75 -24.63
N ASP A 967 -40.94 12.21 -25.69
CA ASP A 967 -41.51 12.16 -27.05
C ASP A 967 -42.56 11.04 -27.23
N ASN A 968 -42.98 10.38 -26.15
CA ASN A 968 -43.89 9.23 -26.12
C ASN A 968 -43.45 8.03 -26.98
N THR A 969 -42.17 7.97 -27.37
CA THR A 969 -41.64 6.81 -28.10
C THR A 969 -41.63 5.54 -27.24
N ASN A 970 -41.59 4.38 -27.90
CA ASN A 970 -41.42 3.13 -27.16
C ASN A 970 -40.04 3.13 -26.48
N LYS A 971 -40.02 2.82 -25.19
CA LYS A 971 -38.83 2.68 -24.34
C LYS A 971 -37.69 1.82 -24.95
N PHE A 972 -38.04 0.86 -25.80
CA PHE A 972 -37.10 0.04 -26.58
C PHE A 972 -37.40 0.13 -28.10
N GLN A 973 -37.67 1.33 -28.61
CA GLN A 973 -37.67 1.63 -30.05
C GLN A 973 -36.31 1.30 -30.67
N GLY A 974 -36.30 0.90 -31.94
CA GLY A 974 -35.12 0.39 -32.65
C GLY A 974 -34.67 -1.01 -32.21
N ALA A 975 -34.55 -1.24 -30.89
CA ALA A 975 -33.93 -2.42 -30.30
C ALA A 975 -34.48 -3.74 -30.88
N SER A 976 -33.58 -4.59 -31.36
CA SER A 976 -33.93 -5.89 -31.95
C SER A 976 -34.65 -6.81 -30.95
N ALA A 977 -35.37 -7.81 -31.48
CA ALA A 977 -35.98 -8.87 -30.66
C ALA A 977 -34.93 -9.58 -29.78
N SER A 978 -33.71 -9.82 -30.31
CA SER A 978 -32.62 -10.44 -29.55
C SER A 978 -32.14 -9.57 -28.39
N LYS A 979 -31.91 -8.25 -28.57
CA LYS A 979 -31.54 -7.35 -27.47
C LYS A 979 -32.65 -7.23 -26.43
N LYS A 980 -33.92 -7.22 -26.85
CA LYS A 980 -35.09 -7.23 -25.95
C LYS A 980 -35.13 -8.51 -25.10
N VAL A 981 -34.98 -9.69 -25.70
CA VAL A 981 -34.92 -10.97 -24.97
C VAL A 981 -33.75 -11.01 -23.99
N GLN A 982 -32.54 -10.63 -24.43
CA GLN A 982 -31.36 -10.51 -23.55
C GLN A 982 -31.64 -9.61 -22.34
N TYR A 983 -32.19 -8.40 -22.57
CA TYR A 983 -32.53 -7.47 -21.50
C TYR A 983 -33.50 -8.10 -20.48
N TYR A 984 -34.57 -8.77 -20.92
CA TYR A 984 -35.54 -9.37 -19.99
C TYR A 984 -34.97 -10.53 -19.17
N LEU A 985 -34.10 -11.37 -19.77
CA LEU A 985 -33.35 -12.40 -19.05
C LEU A 985 -32.41 -11.78 -18.00
N LEU A 986 -31.61 -10.80 -18.41
CA LEU A 986 -30.63 -10.13 -17.55
C LEU A 986 -31.31 -9.33 -16.41
N LYS A 987 -32.45 -8.69 -16.68
CA LYS A 987 -33.24 -7.93 -15.68
C LYS A 987 -33.63 -8.77 -14.46
N GLY A 988 -33.84 -10.08 -14.62
CA GLY A 988 -34.02 -11.00 -13.49
C GLY A 988 -32.75 -11.13 -12.66
N LEU A 989 -31.61 -11.36 -13.32
CA LEU A 989 -30.32 -11.60 -12.69
C LEU A 989 -29.73 -10.37 -11.98
N VAL A 990 -29.94 -9.13 -12.46
CA VAL A 990 -29.42 -7.92 -11.76
C VAL A 990 -30.10 -7.64 -10.40
N LYS A 991 -31.14 -8.39 -10.04
CA LYS A 991 -31.67 -8.39 -8.66
C LYS A 991 -30.75 -9.11 -7.68
N ILE A 992 -29.88 -10.01 -8.14
CA ILE A 992 -28.95 -10.78 -7.31
C ILE A 992 -27.74 -9.89 -6.95
N PRO A 993 -27.46 -9.61 -5.66
CA PRO A 993 -26.41 -8.66 -5.27
C PRO A 993 -25.02 -9.01 -5.81
N ALA A 994 -24.67 -10.30 -5.84
CA ALA A 994 -23.39 -10.77 -6.40
C ALA A 994 -23.27 -10.52 -7.91
N PHE A 995 -24.37 -10.72 -8.67
CA PHE A 995 -24.40 -10.40 -10.10
C PHE A 995 -24.32 -8.89 -10.32
N LYS A 996 -25.02 -8.09 -9.50
CA LYS A 996 -24.97 -6.61 -9.52
C LYS A 996 -23.61 -6.02 -9.10
N GLN A 997 -22.71 -6.79 -8.47
CA GLN A 997 -21.31 -6.41 -8.24
C GLN A 997 -20.34 -6.90 -9.33
N PHE A 998 -20.78 -7.86 -10.15
CA PHE A 998 -20.01 -8.41 -11.26
C PHE A 998 -20.22 -7.63 -12.58
N LEU A 999 -21.45 -7.10 -12.78
CA LEU A 999 -21.79 -6.16 -13.85
C LEU A 999 -21.20 -4.75 -13.61
#